data_AF-A0A970QDL7-F1
#
_entry.id   AF-A0A970QDL7-F1
#
_cell.length_a   1.000
_cell.length_b   1.000
_cell.length_c   1.000
_cell.angle_alpha   90.00
_cell.angle_beta   90.00
_cell.angle_gamma   90.00
#
_symmetry.space_group_name_H-M   'P 1'
#
loop_
_entity.id
_entity.type
_entity.pdbx_description
1 polymer ?
#
loop_
_entity_poly.entity_id
_entity_poly.type
_entity_poly.pdbx_seq_one_letter_code
_entity_poly.pdbx_strand_id
1 'polypeptide(L)'
;MVTKGKCSGFSRTTMTVILAVVLVAVTGVVPASADPTPRILLAGDSWTGFMLAFRSFREVLQEYEGLDRWIEVGNRTAEMGARVFEMLDRNFQQTLTEELTRYPNIDVVVITLGGNDILRGSTGVDPNNFNRKVKLDHCYESSSGQPWSEPSECVEWLAQSVKENVSILVDHILSVRPDVRVAILSYDYGARLPRNPAYSLEEMHLAFVAVQERIREIALSRDRVEFIMNFGLMQNIYGIPSDGYPEPGFPEEDIPAGVPPYPCNDPAEPDCAFWPGGFPQYLSPMSSYIDQDIHLTAEGYAHIARRAMDLHIEEWLNYPKAMEILPLDNKATYQFQVTFSHPVTGVDLSDFEVYINAKSGMKSMDVINVQAISDDVYLVTVDMSGSEDVAFIKVLDDDSIVRIDTGAPLGGPGIGNGLFVFNGDYEFFDLPEAEDDDFEGALGFLYMASMAYEHLLGELGLSFNPDYFDANGNFFQDGSLDKPISIPGNGILDLWEFMVIDAVLKRPDLDLSATGGLTYQDVRTAWDLNIDSVQAALGGKGGLADIILPGLDTVLAAFYTLGDKDSSTLVGILVGQLGDVDEFPTNMDPQALTPYDASNTVQFLSRFLGLGGDADGDGWRNVQEYQYFFRDGLEAYVNAVLDPNIKPNNGEGKYNIGDFVRIALMDRPYFKSTFQWYHNGVPIESNKDGRIIGADTFALDITSLQPEDSGSYTCTYLSPIKTGGTYPEKTYGPIVISVRDTSGMPAGGVVTLSLLVLGLGMGGVRVFRKK
;
A
#
# COMPACT_ATOMS: atom_id res chain seq x y z
N MET A 1 32.73 -36.83 59.19
CA MET A 1 31.93 -37.27 58.04
C MET A 1 30.67 -36.42 58.03
N VAL A 2 30.52 -35.64 56.95
CA VAL A 2 29.38 -34.81 56.54
C VAL A 2 28.80 -33.85 57.60
N THR A 3 29.16 -32.59 57.48
CA THR A 3 28.44 -31.47 58.10
C THR A 3 27.56 -30.77 57.07
N LYS A 4 26.25 -30.77 57.33
CA LYS A 4 25.26 -29.81 56.83
C LYS A 4 24.78 -28.96 57.99
N GLY A 5 24.59 -27.67 57.73
CA GLY A 5 23.75 -26.72 58.48
C GLY A 5 23.64 -25.46 57.62
N LYS A 6 22.51 -25.21 56.94
CA LYS A 6 21.23 -24.61 57.35
C LYS A 6 21.21 -23.06 57.27
N CYS A 7 20.08 -22.59 56.73
CA CYS A 7 19.66 -21.28 56.22
C CYS A 7 19.65 -20.10 57.21
N SER A 8 19.74 -18.87 56.67
CA SER A 8 18.64 -17.86 56.67
C SER A 8 19.00 -16.52 55.98
N GLY A 9 18.13 -16.04 55.08
CA GLY A 9 17.75 -14.63 54.77
C GLY A 9 18.80 -13.54 54.42
N PHE A 10 18.62 -12.86 53.27
CA PHE A 10 18.46 -11.39 53.13
C PHE A 10 18.35 -10.96 51.64
N SER A 11 17.65 -9.83 51.44
CA SER A 11 17.32 -9.09 50.20
C SER A 11 18.45 -8.93 49.16
N ARG A 12 18.11 -9.02 47.86
CA ARG A 12 18.98 -8.69 46.70
C ARG A 12 18.30 -7.63 45.82
N THR A 13 18.58 -6.37 46.10
CA THR A 13 18.51 -5.26 45.14
C THR A 13 19.94 -4.77 44.95
N THR A 14 20.31 -4.41 43.72
CA THR A 14 21.57 -3.69 43.37
C THR A 14 22.84 -4.55 43.17
N MET A 15 22.85 -5.46 42.18
CA MET A 15 24.12 -5.91 41.53
C MET A 15 23.91 -6.70 40.21
N THR A 16 23.07 -6.21 39.28
CA THR A 16 22.87 -6.85 37.96
C THR A 16 22.77 -5.84 36.81
N VAL A 17 23.58 -4.77 36.85
CA VAL A 17 23.66 -3.77 35.75
C VAL A 17 25.07 -3.68 35.15
N ILE A 18 26.02 -4.54 35.55
CA ILE A 18 27.41 -4.51 35.04
C ILE A 18 27.83 -5.89 34.52
N LEU A 19 26.96 -6.54 33.74
CA LEU A 19 27.34 -7.75 32.99
C LEU A 19 26.72 -7.80 31.58
N ALA A 20 26.40 -6.65 31.00
CA ALA A 20 25.84 -6.52 29.65
C ALA A 20 26.74 -5.72 28.67
N VAL A 21 27.97 -5.35 29.04
CA VAL A 21 28.80 -4.41 28.23
C VAL A 21 30.14 -5.01 27.75
N VAL A 22 30.53 -6.23 28.08
CA VAL A 22 31.78 -6.80 27.52
C VAL A 22 31.64 -8.29 27.22
N LEU A 23 31.06 -8.59 26.04
CA LEU A 23 31.26 -9.85 25.31
C LEU A 23 30.94 -9.63 23.83
N VAL A 24 31.67 -8.70 23.21
CA VAL A 24 31.89 -8.68 21.76
C VAL A 24 33.12 -9.56 21.51
N ALA A 25 32.90 -10.79 21.04
CA ALA A 25 33.87 -11.57 20.26
C ALA A 25 33.25 -12.88 19.76
N VAL A 26 32.99 -12.91 18.45
CA VAL A 26 32.97 -14.09 17.57
C VAL A 26 31.87 -15.12 17.84
N THR A 27 30.64 -14.72 17.54
CA THR A 27 29.68 -15.59 16.86
C THR A 27 29.37 -14.89 15.55
N GLY A 28 29.52 -15.58 14.42
CA GLY A 28 29.13 -15.05 13.13
C GLY A 28 27.65 -14.69 13.17
N VAL A 29 27.37 -13.42 13.41
CA VAL A 29 26.11 -12.80 13.06
C VAL A 29 26.13 -12.87 11.54
N VAL A 30 25.36 -13.79 10.98
CA VAL A 30 24.89 -13.60 9.61
C VAL A 30 24.19 -12.24 9.68
N PRO A 31 24.69 -11.20 9.00
CA PRO A 31 23.98 -9.93 9.01
C PRO A 31 22.55 -10.26 8.55
N ALA A 32 21.55 -9.76 9.28
CA ALA A 32 20.23 -9.63 8.68
C ALA A 32 20.48 -8.96 7.33
N SER A 33 20.05 -9.60 6.23
CA SER A 33 20.16 -8.98 4.92
C SER A 33 19.57 -7.58 5.07
N ALA A 34 20.31 -6.54 4.69
CA ALA A 34 19.71 -5.21 4.60
C ALA A 34 18.49 -5.34 3.68
N ASP A 35 17.38 -4.67 4.03
CA ASP A 35 16.21 -4.65 3.18
C ASP A 35 16.62 -4.14 1.79
N PRO A 36 16.10 -4.75 0.71
CA PRO A 36 16.51 -4.40 -0.63
C PRO A 36 16.14 -2.95 -0.93
N THR A 37 16.99 -2.22 -1.62
CA THR A 37 16.76 -0.79 -1.90
C THR A 37 16.14 -0.59 -3.29
N PRO A 38 15.06 0.21 -3.42
CA PRO A 38 14.49 0.52 -4.72
C PRO A 38 15.49 1.26 -5.63
N ARG A 39 15.76 0.69 -6.81
CA ARG A 39 16.57 1.31 -7.86
C ARG A 39 15.83 1.42 -9.20
N ILE A 40 14.72 0.68 -9.37
CA ILE A 40 13.89 0.65 -10.58
C ILE A 40 12.47 1.10 -10.25
N LEU A 41 11.93 2.05 -11.01
CA LEU A 41 10.54 2.46 -10.95
C LEU A 41 9.81 1.96 -12.21
N LEU A 42 8.77 1.16 -12.04
CA LEU A 42 7.89 0.72 -13.12
C LEU A 42 6.77 1.75 -13.31
N ALA A 43 6.62 2.29 -14.52
CA ALA A 43 5.59 3.28 -14.83
C ALA A 43 4.98 3.02 -16.20
N GLY A 44 3.69 2.73 -16.27
CA GLY A 44 3.09 2.34 -17.54
C GLY A 44 1.73 1.68 -17.38
N ASP A 45 1.42 0.82 -18.35
CA ASP A 45 0.17 0.10 -18.42
C ASP A 45 0.24 -1.33 -17.84
N SER A 46 -0.57 -2.25 -18.38
CA SER A 46 -0.70 -3.61 -17.84
C SER A 46 0.60 -4.39 -17.86
N TRP A 47 1.48 -4.15 -18.83
CA TRP A 47 2.78 -4.83 -18.87
C TRP A 47 3.66 -4.44 -17.67
N THR A 48 3.76 -3.17 -17.33
CA THR A 48 4.41 -2.76 -16.06
C THR A 48 3.69 -3.27 -14.83
N GLY A 49 2.36 -3.31 -14.83
CA GLY A 49 1.60 -3.85 -13.71
C GLY A 49 1.89 -5.33 -13.49
N PHE A 50 1.97 -6.13 -14.54
CA PHE A 50 2.29 -7.56 -14.44
C PHE A 50 3.76 -7.80 -14.11
N MET A 51 4.70 -6.99 -14.63
CA MET A 51 6.10 -7.04 -14.18
C MET A 51 6.21 -6.75 -12.68
N LEU A 52 5.40 -5.82 -12.15
CA LEU A 52 5.33 -5.55 -10.72
C LEU A 52 4.68 -6.71 -9.95
N ALA A 53 3.54 -7.24 -10.42
CA ALA A 53 2.84 -8.33 -9.74
C ALA A 53 3.68 -9.62 -9.69
N PHE A 54 4.34 -9.97 -10.79
CA PHE A 54 5.24 -11.12 -10.86
C PHE A 54 6.65 -10.86 -10.30
N ARG A 55 6.93 -9.65 -9.79
CA ARG A 55 8.26 -9.26 -9.30
C ARG A 55 9.39 -9.54 -10.29
N SER A 56 9.13 -9.30 -11.59
CA SER A 56 9.99 -9.77 -12.68
C SER A 56 11.40 -9.20 -12.61
N PHE A 57 11.57 -7.95 -12.17
CA PHE A 57 12.91 -7.38 -12.02
C PHE A 57 13.59 -7.89 -10.75
N ARG A 58 12.88 -8.04 -9.63
CA ARG A 58 13.43 -8.62 -8.38
C ARG A 58 13.99 -10.02 -8.63
N GLU A 59 13.25 -10.85 -9.36
CA GLU A 59 13.68 -12.21 -9.68
C GLU A 59 14.93 -12.18 -10.56
N VAL A 60 14.91 -11.37 -11.62
CA VAL A 60 15.99 -11.30 -12.60
C VAL A 60 17.26 -10.65 -12.03
N LEU A 61 17.15 -9.63 -11.18
CA LEU A 61 18.30 -8.95 -10.57
C LEU A 61 19.21 -9.90 -9.77
N GLN A 62 18.65 -10.97 -9.22
CA GLN A 62 19.41 -11.99 -8.47
C GLN A 62 20.38 -12.80 -9.36
N GLU A 63 20.20 -12.74 -10.68
CA GLU A 63 21.07 -13.43 -11.65
C GLU A 63 22.34 -12.65 -11.97
N TYR A 64 22.38 -11.37 -11.60
CA TYR A 64 23.48 -10.45 -11.89
C TYR A 64 24.28 -10.15 -10.62
N GLU A 65 25.61 -10.23 -10.73
CA GLU A 65 26.51 -10.13 -9.57
C GLU A 65 26.35 -8.78 -8.85
N GLY A 66 25.99 -8.82 -7.56
CA GLY A 66 25.89 -7.63 -6.70
C GLY A 66 24.62 -6.80 -6.86
N LEU A 67 23.65 -7.27 -7.67
CA LEU A 67 22.37 -6.59 -7.89
C LEU A 67 21.20 -7.21 -7.11
N ASP A 68 21.40 -8.31 -6.39
CA ASP A 68 20.43 -9.01 -5.53
C ASP A 68 19.91 -8.15 -4.35
N ARG A 69 20.64 -7.09 -4.00
CA ARG A 69 20.26 -6.09 -2.99
C ARG A 69 19.30 -5.01 -3.51
N TRP A 70 18.96 -5.03 -4.80
CA TRP A 70 18.08 -4.04 -5.44
C TRP A 70 16.69 -4.58 -5.72
N ILE A 71 15.75 -3.66 -5.89
CA ILE A 71 14.36 -4.00 -6.16
C ILE A 71 13.66 -2.94 -7.00
N GLU A 72 12.58 -3.36 -7.64
CA GLU A 72 11.61 -2.52 -8.33
C GLU A 72 10.48 -2.06 -7.40
N VAL A 73 9.90 -0.90 -7.73
CA VAL A 73 8.67 -0.36 -7.16
C VAL A 73 7.77 0.16 -8.28
N GLY A 74 6.48 0.31 -8.04
CA GLY A 74 5.57 0.85 -9.07
C GLY A 74 4.10 0.93 -8.69
N ASN A 75 3.75 0.74 -7.41
CA ASN A 75 2.38 0.55 -6.92
C ASN A 75 1.41 1.67 -7.33
N ARG A 76 1.90 2.90 -7.51
CA ARG A 76 1.10 4.06 -7.95
C ARG A 76 1.27 4.40 -9.43
N THR A 77 2.25 3.82 -10.11
CA THR A 77 2.68 4.22 -11.45
C THR A 77 2.49 3.15 -12.52
N ALA A 78 2.32 1.88 -12.12
CA ALA A 78 1.99 0.78 -13.01
C ALA A 78 0.46 0.57 -13.03
N GLU A 79 -0.22 1.22 -13.97
CA GLU A 79 -1.68 1.27 -14.05
C GLU A 79 -2.19 0.32 -15.15
N MET A 80 -2.60 -0.91 -14.79
CA MET A 80 -3.07 -1.86 -15.81
C MET A 80 -4.30 -1.34 -16.57
N GLY A 81 -4.27 -1.50 -17.89
CA GLY A 81 -5.33 -1.02 -18.79
C GLY A 81 -5.27 0.48 -19.12
N ALA A 82 -4.27 1.22 -18.63
CA ALA A 82 -4.15 2.65 -18.86
C ALA A 82 -3.88 3.00 -20.33
N ARG A 83 -4.42 4.14 -20.76
CA ARG A 83 -4.09 4.82 -22.02
C ARG A 83 -3.39 6.13 -21.71
N VAL A 84 -2.38 6.47 -22.51
CA VAL A 84 -1.49 7.58 -22.16
C VAL A 84 -2.23 8.91 -22.03
N PHE A 85 -3.20 9.19 -22.91
CA PHE A 85 -3.97 10.44 -22.83
C PHE A 85 -4.85 10.52 -21.56
N GLU A 86 -5.38 9.39 -21.06
CA GLU A 86 -6.21 9.37 -19.84
C GLU A 86 -5.35 9.58 -18.60
N MET A 87 -4.12 9.08 -18.61
CA MET A 87 -3.13 9.36 -17.57
C MET A 87 -2.82 10.86 -17.51
N LEU A 88 -2.62 11.50 -18.68
CA LEU A 88 -2.37 12.95 -18.77
C LEU A 88 -3.57 13.77 -18.30
N ASP A 89 -4.79 13.40 -18.70
CA ASP A 89 -6.03 14.10 -18.27
C ASP A 89 -6.21 14.08 -16.75
N ARG A 90 -5.72 13.03 -16.07
CA ARG A 90 -5.75 12.89 -14.60
C ARG A 90 -4.51 13.45 -13.89
N ASN A 91 -3.61 14.12 -14.61
CA ASN A 91 -2.37 14.67 -14.07
C ASN A 91 -1.45 13.59 -13.44
N PHE A 92 -1.28 12.46 -14.14
CA PHE A 92 -0.36 11.38 -13.73
C PHE A 92 1.09 11.86 -13.52
N GLN A 93 1.48 12.97 -14.16
CA GLN A 93 2.74 13.66 -13.91
C GLN A 93 2.97 13.98 -12.43
N GLN A 94 1.92 14.38 -11.70
CA GLN A 94 2.01 14.63 -10.27
C GLN A 94 2.34 13.35 -9.49
N THR A 95 1.71 12.22 -9.84
CA THR A 95 2.03 10.91 -9.25
C THR A 95 3.50 10.53 -9.52
N LEU A 96 3.98 10.73 -10.74
CA LEU A 96 5.40 10.50 -11.08
C LEU A 96 6.33 11.39 -10.26
N THR A 97 6.02 12.67 -10.09
CA THR A 97 6.82 13.59 -9.25
C THR A 97 6.86 13.10 -7.81
N GLU A 98 5.73 12.69 -7.25
CA GLU A 98 5.63 12.20 -5.88
C GLU A 98 6.45 10.92 -5.69
N GLU A 99 6.33 9.94 -6.58
CA GLU A 99 7.07 8.67 -6.45
C GLU A 99 8.57 8.84 -6.70
N LEU A 100 8.99 9.66 -7.67
CA LEU A 100 10.40 9.98 -7.89
C LEU A 100 11.03 10.77 -6.74
N THR A 101 10.23 11.51 -5.97
CA THR A 101 10.67 12.22 -4.77
C THR A 101 10.68 11.28 -3.56
N ARG A 102 9.67 10.41 -3.44
CA ARG A 102 9.54 9.39 -2.39
C ARG A 102 10.70 8.39 -2.42
N TYR A 103 11.15 8.02 -3.62
CA TYR A 103 12.22 7.08 -3.83
C TYR A 103 13.48 7.78 -4.39
N PRO A 104 14.31 8.39 -3.52
CA PRO A 104 15.51 9.11 -3.95
C PRO A 104 16.54 8.19 -4.62
N ASN A 105 16.47 6.88 -4.36
CA ASN A 105 17.43 5.89 -4.85
C ASN A 105 17.14 5.35 -6.26
N ILE A 106 16.02 5.71 -6.89
CA ILE A 106 15.71 5.26 -8.27
C ILE A 106 16.74 5.78 -9.27
N ASP A 107 17.24 4.89 -10.13
CA ASP A 107 18.14 5.19 -11.25
C ASP A 107 17.45 5.02 -12.59
N VAL A 108 16.51 4.08 -12.66
CA VAL A 108 15.87 3.68 -13.91
C VAL A 108 14.37 3.74 -13.77
N VAL A 109 13.72 4.40 -14.71
CA VAL A 109 12.28 4.30 -14.91
C VAL A 109 12.02 3.41 -16.13
N VAL A 110 11.32 2.30 -15.92
CA VAL A 110 10.94 1.36 -16.98
C VAL A 110 9.51 1.66 -17.42
N ILE A 111 9.31 1.86 -18.72
CA ILE A 111 8.02 2.28 -19.29
C ILE A 111 7.52 1.28 -20.34
N THR A 112 6.25 0.88 -20.21
CA THR A 112 5.45 0.23 -21.28
C THR A 112 4.17 1.01 -21.48
N LEU A 113 3.95 1.56 -22.68
CA LEU A 113 2.76 2.37 -22.98
C LEU A 113 2.34 2.26 -24.45
N GLY A 114 1.08 2.58 -24.73
CA GLY A 114 0.54 2.69 -26.08
C GLY A 114 -0.24 1.47 -26.61
N GLY A 115 -0.18 0.30 -25.97
CA GLY A 115 -0.91 -0.88 -26.41
C GLY A 115 -2.42 -0.68 -26.32
N ASN A 116 -2.88 -0.15 -25.19
CA ASN A 116 -4.28 0.20 -24.97
C ASN A 116 -4.77 1.33 -25.87
N ASP A 117 -3.91 2.27 -26.24
CA ASP A 117 -4.22 3.35 -27.18
C ASP A 117 -4.54 2.78 -28.57
N ILE A 118 -3.86 1.72 -28.99
CA ILE A 118 -4.12 1.01 -30.24
C ILE A 118 -5.45 0.26 -30.19
N LEU A 119 -5.68 -0.50 -29.11
CA LEU A 119 -6.83 -1.40 -28.99
C LEU A 119 -8.14 -0.67 -28.67
N ARG A 120 -8.09 0.31 -27.76
CA ARG A 120 -9.27 1.00 -27.18
C ARG A 120 -9.37 2.45 -27.62
N GLY A 121 -8.32 2.96 -28.26
CA GLY A 121 -8.32 4.21 -29.00
C GLY A 121 -7.77 5.39 -28.21
N SER A 122 -7.09 6.28 -28.92
CA SER A 122 -6.51 7.52 -28.43
C SER A 122 -7.21 8.75 -29.00
N THR A 123 -7.17 9.86 -28.28
CA THR A 123 -7.59 11.18 -28.78
C THR A 123 -6.47 11.85 -29.57
N GLY A 124 -6.75 12.97 -30.22
CA GLY A 124 -5.77 13.72 -31.00
C GLY A 124 -5.37 13.14 -32.35
N VAL A 125 -5.97 12.01 -32.74
CA VAL A 125 -5.69 11.31 -34.01
C VAL A 125 -6.49 11.88 -35.19
N ASP A 126 -7.75 12.24 -34.98
CA ASP A 126 -8.63 12.76 -36.04
C ASP A 126 -8.49 14.29 -36.15
N PRO A 127 -7.92 14.84 -37.25
CA PRO A 127 -7.70 16.28 -37.39
C PRO A 127 -9.00 17.08 -37.55
N ASN A 128 -10.12 16.43 -37.92
CA ASN A 128 -11.43 17.07 -38.02
C ASN A 128 -12.19 17.05 -36.68
N ASN A 129 -11.80 16.16 -35.75
CA ASN A 129 -12.39 16.06 -34.43
C ASN A 129 -11.38 15.50 -33.41
N PHE A 130 -10.59 16.40 -32.80
CA PHE A 130 -9.51 16.05 -31.87
C PHE A 130 -9.97 15.22 -30.66
N ASN A 131 -11.24 15.32 -30.26
CA ASN A 131 -11.80 14.58 -29.13
C ASN A 131 -12.31 13.18 -29.50
N ARG A 132 -12.33 12.83 -30.80
CA ARG A 132 -12.73 11.50 -31.25
C ARG A 132 -11.65 10.50 -30.84
N LYS A 133 -12.05 9.45 -30.11
CA LYS A 133 -11.19 8.30 -29.84
C LYS A 133 -11.03 7.46 -31.13
N VAL A 134 -9.81 7.33 -31.63
CA VAL A 134 -9.47 6.51 -32.79
C VAL A 134 -8.65 5.30 -32.33
N LYS A 135 -9.14 4.09 -32.63
CA LYS A 135 -8.47 2.80 -32.41
C LYS A 135 -8.17 2.14 -33.75
N LEU A 136 -7.36 1.09 -33.75
CA LEU A 136 -6.97 0.33 -34.95
C LEU A 136 -8.16 -0.06 -35.83
N ASP A 137 -9.26 -0.52 -35.23
CA ASP A 137 -10.47 -0.93 -35.98
C ASP A 137 -10.97 0.17 -36.91
N HIS A 138 -10.95 1.43 -36.47
CA HIS A 138 -11.44 2.54 -37.28
C HIS A 138 -10.56 2.78 -38.52
N CYS A 139 -9.27 2.46 -38.46
CA CYS A 139 -8.36 2.63 -39.59
C CYS A 139 -8.74 1.73 -40.79
N TYR A 140 -9.41 0.61 -40.54
CA TYR A 140 -9.83 -0.35 -41.56
C TYR A 140 -11.34 -0.31 -41.88
N GLU A 141 -12.09 0.62 -41.29
CA GLU A 141 -13.52 0.80 -41.58
C GLU A 141 -13.75 1.46 -42.95
N SER A 142 -14.57 0.82 -43.79
CA SER A 142 -14.89 1.27 -45.16
C SER A 142 -15.86 2.47 -45.26
N SER A 143 -16.09 3.21 -44.17
CA SER A 143 -17.14 4.23 -44.10
C SER A 143 -16.77 5.55 -44.76
N SER A 144 -17.71 6.13 -45.53
CA SER A 144 -17.63 7.52 -46.01
C SER A 144 -17.61 8.50 -44.83
N GLY A 145 -16.55 9.31 -44.71
CA GLY A 145 -16.43 10.34 -43.66
C GLY A 145 -15.21 10.19 -42.74
N GLN A 146 -14.38 9.17 -42.93
CA GLN A 146 -13.07 9.11 -42.27
C GLN A 146 -12.13 10.21 -42.84
N PRO A 147 -11.25 10.79 -42.01
CA PRO A 147 -10.32 11.84 -42.45
C PRO A 147 -9.08 11.30 -43.18
N TRP A 148 -8.81 10.00 -43.09
CA TRP A 148 -7.69 9.31 -43.74
C TRP A 148 -8.12 8.61 -45.04
N SER A 149 -7.16 8.48 -45.95
CA SER A 149 -7.35 7.90 -47.28
C SER A 149 -7.05 6.40 -47.32
N GLU A 150 -6.17 5.93 -46.44
CA GLU A 150 -5.74 4.52 -46.33
C GLU A 150 -5.46 4.15 -44.87
N PRO A 151 -5.53 2.85 -44.50
CA PRO A 151 -5.31 2.41 -43.11
C PRO A 151 -3.94 2.79 -42.54
N SER A 152 -2.88 2.74 -43.37
CA SER A 152 -1.51 3.15 -43.00
C SER A 152 -1.43 4.60 -42.54
N GLU A 153 -2.15 5.51 -43.21
CA GLU A 153 -2.20 6.92 -42.81
C GLU A 153 -2.86 7.10 -41.43
N CYS A 154 -3.94 6.37 -41.16
CA CYS A 154 -4.59 6.37 -39.85
C CYS A 154 -3.68 5.81 -38.75
N VAL A 155 -3.01 4.68 -39.00
CA VAL A 155 -2.07 4.07 -38.05
C VAL A 155 -0.91 5.00 -37.75
N GLU A 156 -0.40 5.73 -38.76
CA GLU A 156 0.65 6.72 -38.58
C GLU A 156 0.20 7.89 -37.70
N TRP A 157 -1.02 8.42 -37.91
CA TRP A 157 -1.55 9.50 -37.07
C TRP A 157 -1.79 9.02 -35.63
N LEU A 158 -2.24 7.79 -35.46
CA LEU A 158 -2.37 7.15 -34.15
C LEU A 158 -1.01 7.02 -33.47
N ALA A 159 -0.01 6.50 -34.18
CA ALA A 159 1.38 6.38 -33.71
C ALA A 159 1.97 7.73 -33.27
N GLN A 160 1.75 8.77 -34.07
CA GLN A 160 2.22 10.11 -33.77
C GLN A 160 1.54 10.69 -32.52
N SER A 161 0.21 10.55 -32.36
CA SER A 161 -0.50 10.99 -31.15
C SER A 161 0.01 10.27 -29.89
N VAL A 162 0.18 8.95 -29.96
CA VAL A 162 0.69 8.17 -28.82
C VAL A 162 2.11 8.59 -28.45
N LYS A 163 3.01 8.72 -29.43
CA LYS A 163 4.37 9.23 -29.21
C LYS A 163 4.38 10.61 -28.55
N GLU A 164 3.54 11.53 -28.99
CA GLU A 164 3.45 12.87 -28.40
C GLU A 164 3.05 12.80 -26.92
N ASN A 165 2.06 11.97 -26.59
CA ASN A 165 1.62 11.78 -25.21
C ASN A 165 2.69 11.09 -24.34
N VAL A 166 3.36 10.06 -24.85
CA VAL A 166 4.47 9.38 -24.13
C VAL A 166 5.65 10.34 -23.93
N SER A 167 5.94 11.20 -24.91
CA SER A 167 6.99 12.22 -24.81
C SER A 167 6.77 13.13 -23.61
N ILE A 168 5.53 13.54 -23.34
CA ILE A 168 5.20 14.39 -22.18
C ILE A 168 5.59 13.71 -20.86
N LEU A 169 5.31 12.42 -20.73
CA LEU A 169 5.64 11.67 -19.51
C LEU A 169 7.16 11.47 -19.35
N VAL A 170 7.86 11.13 -20.44
CA VAL A 170 9.32 10.97 -20.44
C VAL A 170 10.02 12.29 -20.12
N ASP A 171 9.61 13.38 -20.76
CA ASP A 171 10.16 14.72 -20.52
C ASP A 171 9.91 15.16 -19.07
N HIS A 172 8.74 14.84 -18.52
CA HIS A 172 8.42 15.11 -17.12
C HIS A 172 9.35 14.36 -16.18
N ILE A 173 9.55 13.06 -16.36
CA ILE A 173 10.46 12.22 -15.54
C ILE A 173 11.87 12.82 -15.52
N LEU A 174 12.44 13.11 -16.70
CA LEU A 174 13.79 13.67 -16.82
C LEU A 174 13.89 15.08 -16.23
N SER A 175 12.79 15.85 -16.23
CA SER A 175 12.76 17.19 -15.63
C SER A 175 12.71 17.17 -14.10
N VAL A 176 12.05 16.17 -13.51
CA VAL A 176 11.97 16.00 -12.06
C VAL A 176 13.29 15.47 -11.51
N ARG A 177 13.89 14.49 -12.21
CA ARG A 177 15.13 13.84 -11.80
C ARG A 177 16.15 13.85 -12.94
N PRO A 178 17.13 14.77 -12.92
CA PRO A 178 18.18 14.80 -13.94
C PRO A 178 19.20 13.67 -13.81
N ASP A 179 19.11 12.83 -12.77
CA ASP A 179 19.99 11.68 -12.53
C ASP A 179 19.39 10.33 -12.97
N VAL A 180 18.09 10.28 -13.29
CA VAL A 180 17.46 9.03 -13.76
C VAL A 180 17.61 8.82 -15.27
N ARG A 181 17.50 7.57 -15.67
CA ARG A 181 17.42 7.10 -17.06
C ARG A 181 16.07 6.46 -17.30
N VAL A 182 15.64 6.44 -18.56
CA VAL A 182 14.36 5.85 -18.95
C VAL A 182 14.60 4.69 -19.93
N ALA A 183 14.11 3.50 -19.58
CA ALA A 183 14.06 2.35 -20.46
C ALA A 183 12.62 2.18 -20.97
N ILE A 184 12.39 2.44 -22.26
CA ILE A 184 11.10 2.20 -22.90
C ILE A 184 11.11 0.79 -23.49
N LEU A 185 10.26 -0.09 -22.99
CA LEU A 185 10.15 -1.47 -23.49
C LEU A 185 8.99 -1.54 -24.49
N SER A 186 9.25 -2.08 -25.67
CA SER A 186 8.17 -2.43 -26.58
C SER A 186 7.38 -3.63 -26.08
N TYR A 187 6.19 -3.85 -26.64
CA TYR A 187 5.47 -5.11 -26.52
C TYR A 187 6.14 -6.24 -27.33
N ASP A 188 5.52 -7.41 -27.28
CA ASP A 188 5.77 -8.55 -28.17
C ASP A 188 4.49 -8.87 -28.99
N TYR A 189 4.59 -9.77 -29.97
CA TYR A 189 3.44 -10.25 -30.75
C TYR A 189 2.43 -10.97 -29.85
N GLY A 190 1.13 -10.75 -30.08
CA GLY A 190 0.08 -11.36 -29.26
C GLY A 190 -0.16 -12.83 -29.59
N ALA A 191 -0.87 -13.51 -28.68
CA ALA A 191 -1.35 -14.88 -28.82
C ALA A 191 -2.82 -14.98 -29.28
N ARG A 192 -3.45 -13.87 -29.69
CA ARG A 192 -4.83 -13.84 -30.21
C ARG A 192 -4.96 -13.27 -31.62
N LEU A 193 -5.91 -13.82 -32.38
CA LEU A 193 -6.37 -13.27 -33.66
C LEU A 193 -7.06 -11.91 -33.54
N PRO A 194 -7.06 -11.07 -34.59
CA PRO A 194 -7.87 -9.86 -34.65
C PRO A 194 -9.34 -10.09 -34.27
N ARG A 195 -9.92 -9.22 -33.41
CA ARG A 195 -11.37 -9.28 -33.11
C ARG A 195 -12.20 -8.81 -34.30
N ASN A 196 -11.62 -7.96 -35.14
CA ASN A 196 -12.23 -7.40 -36.33
C ASN A 196 -11.64 -8.07 -37.58
N PRO A 197 -12.47 -8.72 -38.42
CA PRO A 197 -11.98 -9.41 -39.62
C PRO A 197 -11.57 -8.46 -40.76
N ALA A 198 -11.65 -7.13 -40.56
CA ALA A 198 -11.29 -6.13 -41.56
C ALA A 198 -9.76 -6.02 -41.81
N TYR A 199 -8.94 -6.59 -40.93
CA TYR A 199 -7.49 -6.68 -41.08
C TYR A 199 -6.99 -8.07 -40.66
N SER A 200 -5.86 -8.46 -41.23
CA SER A 200 -5.15 -9.70 -40.96
C SER A 200 -4.37 -9.64 -39.64
N LEU A 201 -3.93 -10.81 -39.18
CA LEU A 201 -3.03 -10.92 -38.03
C LEU A 201 -1.73 -10.13 -38.24
N GLU A 202 -1.14 -10.28 -39.43
CA GLU A 202 0.07 -9.55 -39.80
C GLU A 202 -0.14 -8.03 -39.76
N GLU A 203 -1.26 -7.53 -40.29
CA GLU A 203 -1.60 -6.10 -40.22
C GLU A 203 -1.79 -5.61 -38.78
N MET A 204 -2.38 -6.43 -37.90
CA MET A 204 -2.51 -6.08 -36.47
C MET A 204 -1.14 -5.97 -35.80
N HIS A 205 -0.29 -6.98 -35.97
CA HIS A 205 1.06 -6.98 -35.41
C HIS A 205 1.91 -5.83 -35.96
N LEU A 206 1.87 -5.59 -37.27
CA LEU A 206 2.61 -4.50 -37.89
C LEU A 206 2.08 -3.12 -37.46
N ALA A 207 0.80 -2.97 -37.12
CA ALA A 207 0.30 -1.72 -36.53
C ALA A 207 0.87 -1.46 -35.13
N PHE A 208 0.99 -2.52 -34.30
CA PHE A 208 1.66 -2.43 -33.00
C PHE A 208 3.13 -2.06 -33.14
N VAL A 209 3.84 -2.71 -34.08
CA VAL A 209 5.22 -2.38 -34.42
C VAL A 209 5.33 -0.92 -34.84
N ALA A 210 4.49 -0.43 -35.76
CA ALA A 210 4.55 0.94 -36.26
C ALA A 210 4.40 1.99 -35.16
N VAL A 211 3.50 1.77 -34.18
CA VAL A 211 3.36 2.67 -33.03
C VAL A 211 4.59 2.64 -32.13
N GLN A 212 5.15 1.46 -31.87
CA GLN A 212 6.33 1.30 -31.03
C GLN A 212 7.60 1.85 -31.71
N GLU A 213 7.74 1.72 -33.03
CA GLU A 213 8.77 2.43 -33.82
C GLU A 213 8.69 3.93 -33.64
N ARG A 214 7.47 4.47 -33.62
CA ARG A 214 7.27 5.89 -33.45
C ARG A 214 7.64 6.33 -32.03
N ILE A 215 7.35 5.52 -31.03
CA ILE A 215 7.81 5.73 -29.65
C ILE A 215 9.35 5.63 -29.56
N ARG A 216 10.01 4.75 -30.33
CA ARG A 216 11.48 4.66 -30.37
C ARG A 216 12.16 5.99 -30.75
N GLU A 217 11.52 6.84 -31.54
CA GLU A 217 12.04 8.20 -31.82
C GLU A 217 12.23 9.06 -30.57
N ILE A 218 11.52 8.76 -29.47
CA ILE A 218 11.69 9.43 -28.18
C ILE A 218 13.10 9.17 -27.65
N ALA A 219 13.54 7.91 -27.67
CA ALA A 219 14.90 7.51 -27.29
C ALA A 219 15.95 8.12 -28.22
N LEU A 220 15.74 8.05 -29.53
CA LEU A 220 16.68 8.61 -30.51
C LEU A 220 16.90 10.13 -30.40
N SER A 221 15.96 10.86 -29.80
CA SER A 221 15.99 12.31 -29.70
C SER A 221 16.31 12.84 -28.30
N ARG A 222 16.50 11.95 -27.31
CA ARG A 222 16.75 12.32 -25.91
C ARG A 222 17.97 11.59 -25.38
N ASP A 223 18.79 12.33 -24.65
CA ASP A 223 19.83 11.72 -23.84
C ASP A 223 19.19 10.92 -22.69
N ARG A 224 19.85 9.84 -22.25
CA ARG A 224 19.42 8.97 -21.13
C ARG A 224 18.07 8.27 -21.32
N VAL A 225 17.62 8.11 -22.56
CA VAL A 225 16.43 7.34 -22.88
C VAL A 225 16.82 6.26 -23.88
N GLU A 226 16.57 5.00 -23.53
CA GLU A 226 16.80 3.87 -24.43
C GLU A 226 15.50 3.15 -24.75
N PHE A 227 15.44 2.57 -25.94
CA PHE A 227 14.31 1.79 -26.40
C PHE A 227 14.73 0.32 -26.59
N ILE A 228 14.00 -0.58 -25.95
CA ILE A 228 14.25 -2.02 -26.00
C ILE A 228 13.14 -2.69 -26.82
N MET A 229 13.52 -3.21 -27.98
CA MET A 229 12.63 -3.91 -28.89
C MET A 229 12.45 -5.36 -28.49
N ASN A 230 11.21 -5.80 -28.34
CA ASN A 230 10.82 -7.13 -27.86
C ASN A 230 9.97 -7.93 -28.86
N PHE A 231 9.54 -7.35 -29.99
CA PHE A 231 8.73 -8.08 -30.98
C PHE A 231 9.45 -9.30 -31.55
N GLY A 232 8.84 -10.47 -31.41
CA GLY A 232 9.37 -11.77 -31.79
C GLY A 232 10.17 -12.48 -30.69
N LEU A 233 10.30 -11.90 -29.48
CA LEU A 233 11.09 -12.50 -28.40
C LEU A 233 10.50 -13.84 -27.95
N MET A 234 9.20 -13.91 -27.66
CA MET A 234 8.55 -15.14 -27.23
C MET A 234 8.56 -16.19 -28.34
N GLN A 235 8.32 -15.78 -29.59
CA GLN A 235 8.45 -16.67 -30.75
C GLN A 235 9.87 -17.25 -30.85
N ASN A 236 10.91 -16.44 -30.65
CA ASN A 236 12.28 -16.93 -30.67
C ASN A 236 12.55 -17.92 -29.53
N ILE A 237 12.17 -17.59 -28.30
CA ILE A 237 12.51 -18.39 -27.11
C ILE A 237 11.76 -19.73 -27.09
N TYR A 238 10.46 -19.72 -27.39
CA TYR A 238 9.61 -20.90 -27.25
C TYR A 238 9.39 -21.64 -28.59
N GLY A 239 9.69 -21.01 -29.72
CA GLY A 239 9.29 -21.49 -31.05
C GLY A 239 7.83 -21.15 -31.39
N ILE A 240 7.36 -21.60 -32.55
CA ILE A 240 5.98 -21.41 -32.99
C ILE A 240 5.40 -22.79 -33.36
N PRO A 241 4.43 -23.32 -32.59
CA PRO A 241 3.82 -24.62 -32.92
C PRO A 241 2.96 -24.53 -34.17
N SER A 242 2.79 -25.65 -34.88
CA SER A 242 1.84 -25.79 -36.01
C SER A 242 0.44 -26.16 -35.55
N ASP A 243 0.31 -26.76 -34.36
CA ASP A 243 -0.96 -27.05 -33.71
C ASP A 243 -1.19 -26.10 -32.53
N GLY A 244 -2.03 -25.11 -32.75
CA GLY A 244 -2.51 -24.20 -31.72
C GLY A 244 -3.96 -23.81 -32.00
N TYR A 245 -4.74 -23.55 -30.96
CA TYR A 245 -6.03 -22.87 -31.10
C TYR A 245 -5.78 -21.37 -30.98
N PRO A 246 -6.38 -20.50 -31.78
CA PRO A 246 -7.24 -20.81 -32.92
C PRO A 246 -6.43 -21.33 -34.12
N GLU A 247 -7.02 -22.23 -34.93
CA GLU A 247 -6.35 -22.84 -36.10
C GLU A 247 -5.78 -21.83 -37.14
N PRO A 248 -6.41 -20.67 -37.43
CA PRO A 248 -5.73 -19.60 -38.13
C PRO A 248 -4.78 -18.86 -37.18
N GLY A 249 -3.51 -18.69 -37.58
CA GLY A 249 -2.53 -17.91 -36.81
C GLY A 249 -1.22 -18.64 -36.54
N PHE A 250 -1.14 -19.94 -36.87
CA PHE A 250 0.06 -20.76 -36.71
C PHE A 250 0.58 -21.24 -38.09
N PRO A 251 1.89 -21.56 -38.20
CA PRO A 251 2.49 -22.12 -39.41
C PRO A 251 1.97 -23.53 -39.73
N GLU A 252 2.19 -23.99 -40.97
CA GLU A 252 1.80 -25.36 -41.38
C GLU A 252 2.64 -26.46 -40.70
N GLU A 253 3.87 -26.15 -40.30
CA GLU A 253 4.80 -27.03 -39.59
C GLU A 253 5.44 -26.26 -38.42
N ASP A 254 5.79 -26.98 -37.34
CA ASP A 254 6.43 -26.38 -36.17
C ASP A 254 7.70 -25.63 -36.57
N ILE A 255 7.82 -24.40 -36.09
CA ILE A 255 9.05 -23.61 -36.17
C ILE A 255 9.76 -23.73 -34.81
N PRO A 256 10.92 -24.40 -34.74
CA PRO A 256 11.62 -24.61 -33.46
C PRO A 256 12.09 -23.32 -32.79
N ALA A 257 12.25 -23.36 -31.47
CA ALA A 257 12.94 -22.31 -30.71
C ALA A 257 14.31 -21.96 -31.31
N GLY A 258 14.67 -20.68 -31.29
CA GLY A 258 15.87 -20.10 -31.87
C GLY A 258 15.81 -19.89 -33.39
N VAL A 259 14.78 -20.39 -34.08
CA VAL A 259 14.60 -20.20 -35.54
C VAL A 259 13.93 -18.87 -35.88
N PRO A 260 12.84 -18.43 -35.22
CA PRO A 260 12.30 -17.09 -35.45
C PRO A 260 13.38 -16.04 -35.18
N PRO A 261 13.49 -14.98 -36.00
CA PRO A 261 14.53 -13.97 -35.81
C PRO A 261 14.48 -13.36 -34.40
N TYR A 262 15.63 -13.33 -33.72
CA TYR A 262 15.75 -12.65 -32.43
C TYR A 262 15.62 -11.13 -32.63
N PRO A 263 14.93 -10.40 -31.73
CA PRO A 263 14.77 -8.96 -31.90
C PRO A 263 16.09 -8.19 -31.78
N CYS A 264 16.28 -7.19 -32.65
CA CYS A 264 17.32 -6.17 -32.57
C CYS A 264 16.72 -4.83 -32.14
N ASN A 265 17.52 -3.92 -31.57
CA ASN A 265 17.06 -2.60 -31.08
C ASN A 265 17.23 -1.45 -32.08
N ASP A 266 18.07 -1.63 -33.11
CA ASP A 266 18.21 -0.68 -34.21
C ASP A 266 18.22 -1.39 -35.57
N PRO A 267 17.33 -1.03 -36.53
CA PRO A 267 17.35 -1.62 -37.86
C PRO A 267 18.62 -1.28 -38.66
N ALA A 268 19.39 -0.28 -38.23
CA ALA A 268 20.66 0.11 -38.83
C ALA A 268 21.86 -0.69 -38.28
N GLU A 269 21.68 -1.51 -37.24
CA GLU A 269 22.77 -2.33 -36.70
C GLU A 269 23.21 -3.41 -37.71
N PRO A 270 24.53 -3.64 -37.87
CA PRO A 270 25.04 -4.61 -38.85
C PRO A 270 24.53 -6.04 -38.65
N ASP A 271 24.27 -6.42 -37.41
CA ASP A 271 23.82 -7.76 -37.03
C ASP A 271 22.29 -7.90 -37.02
N CYS A 272 21.56 -6.81 -37.27
CA CYS A 272 20.11 -6.78 -37.37
C CYS A 272 19.65 -7.26 -38.76
N ALA A 273 19.64 -8.58 -38.95
CA ALA A 273 19.26 -9.19 -40.22
C ALA A 273 17.73 -9.12 -40.50
N PHE A 274 16.92 -8.93 -39.47
CA PHE A 274 15.46 -8.89 -39.56
C PHE A 274 14.90 -7.91 -38.53
N TRP A 275 13.94 -7.06 -38.93
CA TRP A 275 13.36 -6.02 -38.08
C TRP A 275 11.83 -6.12 -38.06
N PRO A 276 11.16 -6.01 -36.90
CA PRO A 276 11.71 -5.86 -35.53
C PRO A 276 12.15 -7.20 -34.87
N GLY A 277 11.81 -8.33 -35.47
CA GLY A 277 12.06 -9.69 -34.95
C GLY A 277 10.88 -10.61 -35.25
N GLY A 278 11.06 -11.92 -35.08
CA GLY A 278 10.01 -12.94 -35.24
C GLY A 278 9.33 -12.97 -36.62
N PHE A 279 8.09 -13.46 -36.64
CA PHE A 279 7.25 -13.59 -37.84
C PHE A 279 5.86 -13.00 -37.57
N PRO A 280 5.57 -11.77 -38.02
CA PRO A 280 4.35 -11.04 -37.66
C PRO A 280 3.07 -11.71 -38.18
N GLN A 281 3.16 -12.57 -39.20
CA GLN A 281 2.03 -13.33 -39.72
C GLN A 281 1.59 -14.49 -38.81
N TYR A 282 2.36 -14.80 -37.77
CA TYR A 282 2.06 -15.86 -36.81
C TYR A 282 1.83 -15.30 -35.41
N LEU A 283 1.03 -16.00 -34.62
CA LEU A 283 0.82 -15.73 -33.20
C LEU A 283 2.07 -16.09 -32.40
N SER A 284 2.22 -15.44 -31.24
CA SER A 284 3.14 -15.93 -30.24
C SER A 284 2.64 -17.25 -29.62
N PRO A 285 3.56 -18.12 -29.16
CA PRO A 285 3.20 -19.41 -28.58
C PRO A 285 2.38 -19.21 -27.30
N MET A 286 1.21 -19.85 -27.23
CA MET A 286 0.26 -19.64 -26.14
C MET A 286 0.82 -19.95 -24.75
N SER A 287 1.80 -20.85 -24.66
CA SER A 287 2.49 -21.18 -23.40
C SER A 287 3.22 -19.99 -22.75
N SER A 288 3.47 -18.92 -23.52
CA SER A 288 4.09 -17.70 -23.02
C SER A 288 3.08 -16.63 -22.58
N TYR A 289 1.77 -16.86 -22.70
CA TYR A 289 0.71 -15.89 -22.39
C TYR A 289 -0.29 -16.43 -21.36
N ILE A 290 -0.60 -15.65 -20.33
CA ILE A 290 -1.54 -16.04 -19.24
C ILE A 290 -3.00 -16.02 -19.68
N ASP A 291 -3.31 -15.16 -20.64
CA ASP A 291 -4.67 -14.87 -21.10
C ASP A 291 -4.96 -15.40 -22.50
N GLN A 292 -3.96 -16.02 -23.14
CA GLN A 292 -4.01 -16.40 -24.54
C GLN A 292 -4.34 -15.19 -25.45
N ASP A 293 -3.94 -13.97 -25.02
CA ASP A 293 -4.20 -12.71 -25.70
C ASP A 293 -2.92 -11.87 -25.79
N ILE A 294 -2.62 -11.03 -24.80
CA ILE A 294 -1.53 -10.05 -24.88
C ILE A 294 -0.65 -9.97 -23.63
N HIS A 295 -1.01 -10.64 -22.54
CA HIS A 295 -0.25 -10.60 -21.30
C HIS A 295 0.61 -11.85 -21.13
N LEU A 296 1.89 -11.66 -20.83
CA LEU A 296 2.86 -12.73 -20.68
C LEU A 296 2.69 -13.49 -19.36
N THR A 297 3.21 -14.72 -19.33
CA THR A 297 3.47 -15.45 -18.07
C THR A 297 4.57 -14.77 -17.27
N ALA A 298 4.70 -15.14 -15.98
CA ALA A 298 5.81 -14.70 -15.14
C ALA A 298 7.17 -14.95 -15.82
N GLU A 299 7.35 -16.14 -16.41
CA GLU A 299 8.56 -16.47 -17.18
C GLU A 299 8.74 -15.58 -18.42
N GLY A 300 7.66 -15.31 -19.16
CA GLY A 300 7.69 -14.39 -20.31
C GLY A 300 8.13 -12.97 -19.91
N TYR A 301 7.57 -12.42 -18.84
CA TYR A 301 8.02 -11.12 -18.31
C TYR A 301 9.45 -11.16 -17.76
N ALA A 302 9.89 -12.27 -17.17
CA ALA A 302 11.29 -12.44 -16.76
C ALA A 302 12.25 -12.44 -17.98
N HIS A 303 11.83 -12.93 -19.14
CA HIS A 303 12.61 -12.80 -20.38
C HIS A 303 12.68 -11.36 -20.88
N ILE A 304 11.57 -10.61 -20.81
CA ILE A 304 11.54 -9.17 -21.13
C ILE A 304 12.46 -8.38 -20.19
N ALA A 305 12.40 -8.65 -18.88
CA ALA A 305 13.24 -8.03 -17.88
C ALA A 305 14.73 -8.36 -18.11
N ARG A 306 15.10 -9.64 -18.34
CA ARG A 306 16.48 -10.02 -18.67
C ARG A 306 17.02 -9.29 -19.89
N ARG A 307 16.21 -9.21 -20.95
CA ARG A 307 16.62 -8.48 -22.15
C ARG A 307 16.89 -7.00 -21.85
N ALA A 308 16.05 -6.35 -21.03
CA ALA A 308 16.29 -4.97 -20.62
C ALA A 308 17.55 -4.81 -19.74
N MET A 309 17.81 -5.78 -18.86
CA MET A 309 19.03 -5.88 -18.06
C MET A 309 20.28 -6.00 -18.95
N ASP A 310 20.31 -6.99 -19.83
CA ASP A 310 21.45 -7.32 -20.70
C ASP A 310 21.84 -6.17 -21.64
N LEU A 311 20.87 -5.36 -22.07
CA LEU A 311 21.13 -4.29 -23.03
C LEU A 311 21.57 -2.99 -22.37
N HIS A 312 20.95 -2.60 -21.25
CA HIS A 312 21.14 -1.25 -20.68
C HIS A 312 21.09 -1.21 -19.15
N ILE A 313 20.09 -1.87 -18.53
CA ILE A 313 19.78 -1.62 -17.11
C ILE A 313 20.90 -2.14 -16.19
N GLU A 314 21.54 -3.27 -16.51
CA GLU A 314 22.67 -3.78 -15.71
C GLU A 314 23.81 -2.76 -15.64
N GLU A 315 24.19 -2.18 -16.79
CA GLU A 315 25.22 -1.16 -16.87
C GLU A 315 24.86 0.06 -16.01
N TRP A 316 23.62 0.54 -16.14
CA TRP A 316 23.15 1.72 -15.41
C TRP A 316 23.13 1.54 -13.90
N LEU A 317 22.71 0.37 -13.42
CA LEU A 317 22.70 0.07 -11.99
C LEU A 317 24.11 -0.08 -11.40
N ASN A 318 25.09 -0.38 -12.25
CA ASN A 318 26.51 -0.49 -11.90
C ASN A 318 27.27 0.85 -11.88
N TYR A 319 26.67 1.94 -12.34
CA TYR A 319 27.24 3.26 -12.10
C TYR A 319 27.22 3.60 -10.59
N PRO A 320 28.29 4.20 -10.06
CA PRO A 320 28.29 4.65 -8.67
C PRO A 320 27.21 5.71 -8.47
N LYS A 321 26.57 5.70 -7.31
CA LYS A 321 25.48 6.62 -6.94
C LYS A 321 25.57 6.95 -5.46
N ALA A 322 25.26 8.18 -5.07
CA ALA A 322 25.03 8.51 -3.67
C ALA A 322 23.67 7.93 -3.23
N MET A 323 23.68 7.13 -2.17
CA MET A 323 22.50 6.41 -1.65
C MET A 323 21.89 7.11 -0.44
N GLU A 324 22.69 7.88 0.28
CA GLU A 324 22.29 8.46 1.56
C GLU A 324 23.16 9.67 1.90
N ILE A 325 22.52 10.70 2.48
CA ILE A 325 23.19 11.80 3.19
C ILE A 325 22.61 11.83 4.60
N LEU A 326 23.32 11.26 5.57
CA LEU A 326 22.87 11.19 6.96
C LEU A 326 23.45 12.37 7.76
N PRO A 327 22.64 13.32 8.25
CA PRO A 327 23.11 14.35 9.16
C PRO A 327 23.56 13.77 10.51
N LEU A 328 24.74 14.16 10.95
CA LEU A 328 25.35 13.79 12.23
C LEU A 328 25.45 15.03 13.14
N ASP A 329 24.93 14.96 14.37
CA ASP A 329 24.95 16.11 15.30
C ASP A 329 26.36 16.37 15.85
N ASN A 330 26.86 17.59 15.64
CA ASN A 330 27.87 18.19 16.52
C ASN A 330 27.72 19.71 16.63
N LYS A 331 27.79 20.24 17.85
CA LYS A 331 27.28 21.56 18.25
C LYS A 331 28.15 22.78 17.88
N ALA A 332 29.09 22.64 16.94
CA ALA A 332 29.94 23.73 16.45
C ALA A 332 30.17 23.72 14.93
N THR A 333 30.15 22.52 14.32
CA THR A 333 30.22 22.27 12.88
C THR A 333 29.23 21.17 12.58
N TYR A 334 28.44 21.30 11.53
CA TYR A 334 27.45 20.27 11.20
C TYR A 334 28.11 19.24 10.29
N GLN A 335 27.94 17.95 10.60
CA GLN A 335 28.57 16.86 9.87
C GLN A 335 27.52 16.03 9.15
N PHE A 336 27.90 15.45 8.02
CA PHE A 336 27.06 14.56 7.24
C PHE A 336 27.88 13.34 6.85
N GLN A 337 27.31 12.15 7.00
CA GLN A 337 27.84 10.94 6.39
C GLN A 337 27.19 10.75 5.03
N VAL A 338 28.00 10.58 4.00
CA VAL A 338 27.56 10.33 2.62
C VAL A 338 27.97 8.93 2.24
N THR A 339 27.00 8.10 1.85
CA THR A 339 27.20 6.69 1.49
C THR A 339 26.99 6.51 -0.02
N PHE A 340 27.91 5.86 -0.71
CA PHE A 340 27.83 5.54 -2.13
C PHE A 340 27.50 4.07 -2.36
N SER A 341 26.87 3.75 -3.50
CA SER A 341 26.48 2.39 -3.90
C SER A 341 27.68 1.49 -4.20
N HIS A 342 28.84 2.08 -4.48
CA HIS A 342 30.10 1.42 -4.82
C HIS A 342 31.27 2.19 -4.20
N PRO A 343 32.45 1.55 -4.05
CA PRO A 343 33.70 2.23 -3.74
C PRO A 343 34.05 3.30 -4.80
N VAL A 344 34.29 4.54 -4.36
CA VAL A 344 34.59 5.70 -5.20
C VAL A 344 35.85 6.42 -4.77
N THR A 345 36.47 7.14 -5.72
CA THR A 345 37.56 8.09 -5.49
C THR A 345 37.22 9.42 -6.15
N GLY A 346 38.00 10.47 -5.88
CA GLY A 346 37.79 11.80 -6.44
C GLY A 346 36.93 12.73 -5.60
N VAL A 347 36.28 12.23 -4.55
CA VAL A 347 35.38 13.02 -3.69
C VAL A 347 36.15 14.13 -2.96
N ASP A 348 35.81 15.38 -3.23
CA ASP A 348 36.40 16.57 -2.63
C ASP A 348 35.37 17.66 -2.24
N LEU A 349 35.83 18.86 -1.89
CA LEU A 349 34.97 19.95 -1.40
C LEU A 349 34.02 20.49 -2.48
N SER A 350 34.37 20.35 -3.76
CA SER A 350 33.59 20.84 -4.92
C SER A 350 32.29 20.08 -5.09
N ASP A 351 32.27 18.83 -4.64
CA ASP A 351 31.17 17.89 -4.86
C ASP A 351 29.98 18.15 -3.94
N PHE A 352 30.03 19.20 -3.12
CA PHE A 352 29.01 19.44 -2.12
C PHE A 352 28.54 20.91 -2.10
N GLU A 353 27.22 21.09 -2.19
CA GLU A 353 26.56 22.39 -2.01
C GLU A 353 25.72 22.38 -0.72
N VAL A 354 25.93 23.37 0.15
CA VAL A 354 25.17 23.51 1.40
C VAL A 354 23.97 24.45 1.21
N TYR A 355 22.80 24.08 1.73
CA TYR A 355 21.61 24.92 1.71
C TYR A 355 20.74 24.78 2.98
N ILE A 356 19.77 25.68 3.16
CA ILE A 356 18.78 25.66 4.26
C ILE A 356 17.38 25.70 3.65
N ASN A 357 16.58 24.67 3.89
CA ASN A 357 15.23 24.51 3.32
C ASN A 357 14.30 25.73 3.55
N ALA A 358 14.38 26.37 4.72
CA ALA A 358 13.45 27.43 5.11
C ALA A 358 13.78 28.83 4.55
N LYS A 359 14.93 29.02 3.90
CA LYS A 359 15.43 30.36 3.53
C LYS A 359 16.22 30.34 2.22
N SER A 360 15.56 30.63 1.09
CA SER A 360 16.25 30.88 -0.18
C SER A 360 17.12 32.14 -0.07
N GLY A 361 18.41 32.03 -0.37
CA GLY A 361 19.31 33.19 -0.53
C GLY A 361 20.10 33.66 0.70
N MET A 362 20.34 32.82 1.70
CA MET A 362 21.36 33.12 2.73
C MET A 362 22.79 32.95 2.18
N LYS A 363 23.76 33.54 2.91
CA LYS A 363 25.20 33.38 2.64
C LYS A 363 25.55 31.90 2.45
N SER A 364 26.37 31.60 1.45
CA SER A 364 27.05 30.32 1.26
C SER A 364 27.68 29.89 2.58
N MET A 365 27.18 28.82 3.17
CA MET A 365 27.94 28.05 4.16
C MET A 365 28.91 27.19 3.36
N ASP A 366 30.12 27.05 3.87
CA ASP A 366 31.18 26.36 3.13
C ASP A 366 31.37 24.95 3.69
N VAL A 367 31.57 24.00 2.79
CA VAL A 367 32.11 22.69 3.14
C VAL A 367 33.60 22.89 3.41
N ILE A 368 34.03 22.56 4.64
CA ILE A 368 35.39 22.84 5.11
C ILE A 368 36.26 21.59 5.20
N ASN A 369 35.66 20.41 5.18
CA ASN A 369 36.39 19.14 5.22
C ASN A 369 35.55 18.02 4.60
N VAL A 370 36.21 17.16 3.82
CA VAL A 370 35.69 15.89 3.31
C VAL A 370 36.72 14.82 3.66
N GLN A 371 36.29 13.78 4.37
CA GLN A 371 37.16 12.72 4.86
C GLN A 371 36.58 11.36 4.51
N ALA A 372 37.33 10.53 3.77
CA ALA A 372 36.97 9.13 3.58
C ALA A 372 37.00 8.38 4.94
N ILE A 373 35.91 7.70 5.26
CA ILE A 373 35.79 6.77 6.39
C ILE A 373 36.08 5.34 5.89
N SER A 374 35.54 5.01 4.73
CA SER A 374 35.85 3.84 3.89
C SER A 374 35.87 4.28 2.42
N ASP A 375 36.09 3.33 1.49
CA ASP A 375 36.14 3.65 0.05
C ASP A 375 34.75 4.08 -0.50
N ASP A 376 33.66 3.81 0.22
CA ASP A 376 32.27 4.08 -0.14
C ASP A 376 31.53 4.99 0.86
N VAL A 377 32.18 5.42 1.95
CA VAL A 377 31.58 6.29 2.98
C VAL A 377 32.48 7.48 3.29
N TYR A 378 31.91 8.68 3.21
CA TYR A 378 32.61 9.94 3.41
C TYR A 378 31.95 10.78 4.50
N LEU A 379 32.77 11.41 5.34
CA LEU A 379 32.34 12.39 6.34
C LEU A 379 32.57 13.80 5.80
N VAL A 380 31.48 14.54 5.59
CA VAL A 380 31.45 15.91 5.11
C VAL A 380 31.20 16.84 6.28
N THR A 381 32.02 17.87 6.45
CA THR A 381 31.88 18.84 7.54
C THR A 381 31.61 20.24 6.99
N VAL A 382 30.54 20.86 7.49
CA VAL A 382 30.07 22.18 7.11
C VAL A 382 30.36 23.19 8.22
N ASP A 383 30.90 24.35 7.85
CA ASP A 383 30.99 25.50 8.76
C ASP A 383 29.64 26.25 8.79
N MET A 384 28.94 26.09 9.91
CA MET A 384 27.65 26.72 10.14
C MET A 384 27.76 28.25 10.32
N SER A 385 28.96 28.82 10.42
CA SER A 385 29.19 30.27 10.56
C SER A 385 28.40 30.91 11.70
N GLY A 386 28.13 30.14 12.77
CA GLY A 386 27.32 30.56 13.92
C GLY A 386 25.80 30.50 13.72
N SER A 387 25.32 29.91 12.63
CA SER A 387 23.89 29.61 12.42
C SER A 387 23.42 28.48 13.34
N GLU A 388 22.21 28.62 13.88
CA GLU A 388 21.49 27.57 14.61
C GLU A 388 20.45 26.85 13.73
N ASP A 389 20.33 27.22 12.46
CA ASP A 389 19.42 26.58 11.50
C ASP A 389 19.95 25.16 11.12
N VAL A 390 19.04 24.25 10.75
CA VAL A 390 19.40 22.92 10.20
C VAL A 390 19.88 23.08 8.75
N ALA A 391 21.14 22.73 8.47
CA ALA A 391 21.66 22.67 7.11
C ALA A 391 21.35 21.33 6.42
N PHE A 392 21.41 21.38 5.10
CA PHE A 392 21.28 20.26 4.18
C PHE A 392 22.44 20.35 3.18
N ILE A 393 22.89 19.22 2.63
CA ILE A 393 23.87 19.21 1.54
C ILE A 393 23.32 18.50 0.30
N LYS A 394 23.86 18.82 -0.87
CA LYS A 394 23.66 18.08 -2.11
C LYS A 394 24.98 17.45 -2.52
N VAL A 395 24.95 16.24 -3.08
CA VAL A 395 26.06 15.70 -3.85
C VAL A 395 25.93 16.23 -5.27
N LEU A 396 26.93 16.97 -5.73
CA LEU A 396 27.06 17.46 -7.09
C LEU A 396 27.86 16.47 -7.92
N ASP A 397 27.64 16.50 -9.22
CA ASP A 397 28.33 15.64 -10.16
C ASP A 397 28.95 16.50 -11.27
N ASP A 398 30.27 16.43 -11.39
CA ASP A 398 31.08 17.01 -12.46
C ASP A 398 31.99 15.96 -13.14
N ASP A 399 31.60 14.68 -13.04
CA ASP A 399 32.37 13.49 -13.47
C ASP A 399 33.73 13.29 -12.73
N SER A 400 34.04 14.03 -11.67
CA SER A 400 35.29 13.84 -10.91
C SER A 400 35.24 12.67 -9.91
N ILE A 401 34.06 12.37 -9.36
CA ILE A 401 33.81 11.20 -8.53
C ILE A 401 33.68 9.98 -9.45
N VAL A 402 34.57 8.99 -9.28
CA VAL A 402 34.61 7.79 -10.13
C VAL A 402 34.69 6.51 -9.31
N ARG A 403 34.09 5.43 -9.83
CA ARG A 403 34.19 4.08 -9.30
C ARG A 403 35.64 3.59 -9.35
N ILE A 404 36.16 3.01 -8.27
CA ILE A 404 37.58 2.68 -8.15
C ILE A 404 38.04 1.60 -9.14
N ASP A 405 37.20 0.60 -9.41
CA ASP A 405 37.52 -0.58 -10.21
C ASP A 405 37.32 -0.37 -11.71
N THR A 406 36.27 0.35 -12.12
CA THR A 406 35.93 0.58 -13.53
C THR A 406 36.31 1.96 -14.05
N GLY A 407 36.46 2.95 -13.16
CA GLY A 407 36.61 4.36 -13.52
C GLY A 407 35.33 5.02 -14.04
N ALA A 408 34.17 4.37 -13.93
CA ALA A 408 32.89 4.96 -14.32
C ALA A 408 32.53 6.14 -13.40
N PRO A 409 32.12 7.31 -13.93
CA PRO A 409 31.77 8.47 -13.11
C PRO A 409 30.43 8.30 -12.37
N LEU A 410 30.23 9.13 -11.34
CA LEU A 410 29.01 9.20 -10.53
C LEU A 410 27.78 9.44 -11.41
N GLY A 411 26.80 8.53 -11.33
CA GLY A 411 25.62 8.60 -12.18
C GLY A 411 25.86 8.20 -13.63
N GLY A 412 27.07 7.76 -14.02
CA GLY A 412 27.45 7.39 -15.38
C GLY A 412 27.94 8.59 -16.21
N PRO A 413 28.38 8.40 -17.47
CA PRO A 413 29.01 9.48 -18.22
C PRO A 413 28.13 10.72 -18.39
N GLY A 414 28.61 11.88 -17.91
CA GLY A 414 28.04 13.20 -18.22
C GLY A 414 27.60 14.00 -16.99
N ILE A 415 28.12 15.22 -16.88
CA ILE A 415 27.86 16.19 -15.80
C ILE A 415 26.39 16.31 -15.38
N GLY A 416 26.17 16.20 -14.06
CA GLY A 416 24.93 16.48 -13.36
C GLY A 416 23.96 15.30 -13.30
N ASN A 417 24.33 14.15 -13.86
CA ASN A 417 23.52 12.93 -13.84
C ASN A 417 23.76 12.08 -12.56
N GLY A 418 24.66 12.52 -11.68
CA GLY A 418 24.91 11.96 -10.36
C GLY A 418 24.33 12.77 -9.18
N LEU A 419 23.50 13.79 -9.45
CA LEU A 419 22.95 14.68 -8.42
C LEU A 419 22.12 13.93 -7.37
N PHE A 420 22.42 14.15 -6.08
CA PHE A 420 21.65 13.58 -4.97
C PHE A 420 21.36 14.63 -3.89
N VAL A 421 20.11 14.70 -3.42
CA VAL A 421 19.62 15.79 -2.54
C VAL A 421 18.87 15.33 -1.30
N PHE A 422 18.62 14.03 -1.14
CA PHE A 422 17.88 13.53 0.02
C PHE A 422 18.79 13.47 1.25
N ASN A 423 18.39 14.16 2.33
CA ASN A 423 19.12 14.19 3.60
C ASN A 423 18.25 13.57 4.69
N GLY A 424 18.76 12.56 5.38
CA GLY A 424 18.07 11.81 6.42
C GLY A 424 18.15 10.31 6.17
N ASP A 425 17.54 9.56 7.09
CA ASP A 425 17.37 8.12 6.95
C ASP A 425 16.31 7.84 5.87
N TYR A 426 16.63 6.92 4.97
CA TYR A 426 15.67 6.37 4.00
C TYR A 426 15.42 4.90 4.36
N GLU A 427 14.19 4.61 4.80
CA GLU A 427 13.74 3.24 5.04
C GLU A 427 12.75 2.84 3.96
N PHE A 428 12.96 1.65 3.40
CA PHE A 428 12.02 0.99 2.51
C PHE A 428 11.72 -0.39 3.06
N PHE A 429 10.44 -0.72 3.08
CA PHE A 429 9.96 -2.03 3.49
C PHE A 429 9.25 -2.68 2.32
N ASP A 430 9.85 -3.73 1.78
CA ASP A 430 9.17 -4.63 0.85
C ASP A 430 8.26 -5.53 1.69
N LEU A 431 6.98 -5.21 1.71
CA LEU A 431 5.98 -6.02 2.40
C LEU A 431 6.09 -7.47 1.88
N PRO A 432 6.15 -8.50 2.76
CA PRO A 432 6.21 -9.90 2.37
C PRO A 432 4.80 -10.48 2.19
N GLU A 433 4.59 -11.29 1.16
CA GLU A 433 3.27 -11.90 0.88
C GLU A 433 2.62 -12.46 2.16
N ALA A 434 1.39 -12.02 2.42
CA ALA A 434 0.67 -12.36 3.64
C ALA A 434 0.15 -13.80 3.57
N GLU A 435 0.24 -14.53 4.69
CA GLU A 435 -0.45 -15.81 4.83
C GLU A 435 -1.96 -15.58 4.90
N ASP A 436 -2.76 -16.58 4.55
CA ASP A 436 -4.23 -16.47 4.50
C ASP A 436 -4.84 -16.01 5.86
N ASP A 437 -4.17 -16.25 7.00
CA ASP A 437 -4.62 -15.80 8.33
C ASP A 437 -3.92 -14.53 8.85
N ASP A 438 -3.17 -13.82 8.01
CA ASP A 438 -2.60 -12.50 8.29
C ASP A 438 -3.44 -11.38 7.63
N PHE A 439 -4.53 -11.01 8.32
CA PHE A 439 -5.49 -10.01 7.83
C PHE A 439 -4.90 -8.61 7.63
N GLU A 440 -4.00 -8.19 8.52
CA GLU A 440 -3.35 -6.87 8.44
C GLU A 440 -2.38 -6.85 7.26
N GLY A 441 -1.55 -7.89 7.11
CA GLY A 441 -0.68 -8.06 5.96
C GLY A 441 -1.45 -8.12 4.65
N ALA A 442 -2.53 -8.91 4.59
CA ALA A 442 -3.38 -9.07 3.41
C ALA A 442 -4.01 -7.74 2.97
N LEU A 443 -4.58 -6.97 3.89
CA LEU A 443 -5.15 -5.66 3.56
C LEU A 443 -4.07 -4.64 3.17
N GLY A 444 -2.90 -4.68 3.82
CA GLY A 444 -1.75 -3.87 3.45
C GLY A 444 -1.26 -4.14 2.02
N PHE A 445 -1.19 -5.42 1.63
CA PHE A 445 -0.86 -5.84 0.27
C PHE A 445 -1.90 -5.43 -0.74
N LEU A 446 -3.17 -5.67 -0.44
CA LEU A 446 -4.27 -5.30 -1.32
C LEU A 446 -4.27 -3.78 -1.56
N TYR A 447 -4.04 -2.99 -0.51
CA TYR A 447 -3.90 -1.54 -0.64
C TYR A 447 -2.72 -1.15 -1.53
N MET A 448 -1.56 -1.77 -1.32
CA MET A 448 -0.39 -1.55 -2.18
C MET A 448 -0.67 -1.91 -3.65
N ALA A 449 -1.31 -3.04 -3.92
CA ALA A 449 -1.65 -3.48 -5.26
C ALA A 449 -2.70 -2.58 -5.92
N SER A 450 -3.57 -1.96 -5.12
CA SER A 450 -4.65 -1.10 -5.60
C SER A 450 -4.28 0.37 -5.77
N MET A 451 -3.10 0.83 -5.32
CA MET A 451 -2.81 2.27 -5.21
C MET A 451 -2.92 3.03 -6.54
N ALA A 452 -2.57 2.42 -7.67
CA ALA A 452 -2.73 3.01 -9.00
C ALA A 452 -4.21 3.31 -9.33
N TYR A 453 -5.14 2.58 -8.71
CA TYR A 453 -6.58 2.64 -8.95
C TYR A 453 -7.35 3.40 -7.88
N GLU A 454 -6.70 3.99 -6.87
CA GLU A 454 -7.39 4.75 -5.80
C GLU A 454 -8.27 5.87 -6.37
N HIS A 455 -7.93 6.41 -7.53
CA HIS A 455 -8.76 7.37 -8.23
C HIS A 455 -10.10 6.79 -8.71
N LEU A 456 -10.12 5.53 -9.18
CA LEU A 456 -11.33 4.80 -9.57
C LEU A 456 -12.10 4.31 -8.35
N LEU A 457 -11.40 3.74 -7.37
CA LEU A 457 -12.01 3.25 -6.13
C LEU A 457 -12.67 4.40 -5.36
N GLY A 458 -12.03 5.57 -5.33
CA GLY A 458 -12.59 6.78 -4.74
C GLY A 458 -13.91 7.25 -5.38
N GLU A 459 -14.10 7.05 -6.69
CA GLU A 459 -15.38 7.32 -7.37
C GLU A 459 -16.51 6.38 -6.88
N LEU A 460 -16.16 5.16 -6.44
CA LEU A 460 -17.07 4.20 -5.82
C LEU A 460 -17.28 4.47 -4.32
N GLY A 461 -16.50 5.39 -3.74
CA GLY A 461 -16.44 5.63 -2.31
C GLY A 461 -15.69 4.55 -1.53
N LEU A 462 -14.79 3.81 -2.19
CA LEU A 462 -13.99 2.73 -1.64
C LEU A 462 -12.50 3.14 -1.57
N SER A 463 -11.77 2.63 -0.59
CA SER A 463 -10.31 2.66 -0.54
C SER A 463 -9.87 1.45 0.27
N PHE A 464 -8.87 0.71 -0.18
CA PHE A 464 -8.34 -0.43 0.60
C PHE A 464 -7.37 0.02 1.71
N ASN A 465 -7.17 1.33 1.88
CA ASN A 465 -6.35 1.84 2.98
C ASN A 465 -6.97 1.42 4.33
N PRO A 466 -6.24 0.66 5.18
CA PRO A 466 -6.76 0.11 6.42
C PRO A 466 -7.27 1.16 7.41
N ASP A 467 -6.76 2.40 7.34
CA ASP A 467 -7.20 3.50 8.22
C ASP A 467 -8.59 4.05 7.85
N TYR A 468 -9.08 3.74 6.64
CA TYR A 468 -10.32 4.29 6.09
C TYR A 468 -11.27 3.24 5.50
N PHE A 469 -10.85 1.97 5.39
CA PHE A 469 -11.62 0.91 4.74
C PHE A 469 -12.83 0.49 5.60
N ASP A 470 -14.03 0.76 5.06
CA ASP A 470 -15.34 0.39 5.61
C ASP A 470 -16.32 0.17 4.43
N ALA A 471 -16.52 -1.08 4.01
CA ALA A 471 -17.17 -1.45 2.75
C ALA A 471 -18.39 -2.38 2.89
N ASN A 472 -18.67 -2.90 4.08
CA ASN A 472 -19.73 -3.90 4.33
C ASN A 472 -21.07 -3.31 4.83
N GLY A 473 -21.38 -2.09 4.43
CA GLY A 473 -22.63 -1.42 4.74
C GLY A 473 -23.84 -1.92 3.94
N ASN A 474 -25.00 -1.34 4.22
CA ASN A 474 -26.23 -1.75 3.58
C ASN A 474 -26.35 -1.21 2.14
N PHE A 475 -26.02 -2.01 1.13
CA PHE A 475 -26.07 -1.61 -0.29
C PHE A 475 -27.43 -1.06 -0.78
N PHE A 476 -28.53 -1.55 -0.23
CA PHE A 476 -29.86 -1.19 -0.71
C PHE A 476 -30.44 0.06 -0.04
N GLN A 477 -29.98 0.39 1.18
CA GLN A 477 -30.43 1.57 1.92
C GLN A 477 -29.42 2.71 1.80
N ASP A 478 -28.13 2.39 1.87
CA ASP A 478 -27.04 3.35 2.01
C ASP A 478 -26.18 3.50 0.76
N GLY A 479 -26.07 2.44 -0.03
CA GLY A 479 -25.31 2.41 -1.28
C GLY A 479 -26.14 2.62 -2.54
N SER A 480 -25.52 2.32 -3.68
CA SER A 480 -26.15 2.26 -5.00
C SER A 480 -25.43 1.24 -5.88
N LEU A 481 -26.18 0.37 -6.54
CA LEU A 481 -25.69 -0.49 -7.63
C LEU A 481 -25.93 0.13 -9.02
N ASP A 482 -26.72 1.22 -9.08
CA ASP A 482 -26.91 2.03 -10.27
C ASP A 482 -25.85 3.13 -10.35
N LYS A 483 -25.46 3.55 -11.56
CA LYS A 483 -24.47 4.63 -11.73
C LYS A 483 -25.00 5.97 -11.18
N PRO A 484 -24.19 6.72 -10.38
CA PRO A 484 -22.87 6.33 -9.87
C PRO A 484 -22.98 5.24 -8.79
N ILE A 485 -22.21 4.16 -8.96
CA ILE A 485 -22.14 3.07 -8.00
C ILE A 485 -21.54 3.63 -6.71
N SER A 486 -22.06 3.20 -5.55
CA SER A 486 -21.53 3.61 -4.26
C SER A 486 -21.57 2.43 -3.28
N ILE A 487 -20.40 2.11 -2.73
CA ILE A 487 -20.20 1.07 -1.72
C ILE A 487 -20.29 1.73 -0.34
N PRO A 488 -21.28 1.39 0.50
CA PRO A 488 -21.43 1.98 1.82
C PRO A 488 -20.66 1.20 2.87
N GLY A 489 -20.31 1.86 3.97
CA GLY A 489 -19.76 1.25 5.17
C GLY A 489 -20.82 0.95 6.24
N ASN A 490 -20.48 0.12 7.23
CA ASN A 490 -21.33 -0.22 8.35
C ASN A 490 -21.11 0.69 9.59
N GLY A 491 -19.97 1.41 9.63
CA GLY A 491 -19.55 2.30 10.72
C GLY A 491 -18.46 1.73 11.65
N ILE A 492 -17.94 0.54 11.38
CA ILE A 492 -16.75 -0.05 11.97
C ILE A 492 -15.73 -0.23 10.83
N LEU A 493 -14.47 0.12 11.06
CA LEU A 493 -13.42 -0.17 10.07
C LEU A 493 -13.26 -1.68 9.90
N ASP A 494 -13.22 -2.16 8.65
CA ASP A 494 -13.23 -3.59 8.35
C ASP A 494 -12.02 -4.31 8.96
N LEU A 495 -10.84 -3.66 9.01
CA LEU A 495 -9.66 -4.18 9.71
C LEU A 495 -9.97 -4.48 11.18
N TRP A 496 -10.74 -3.64 11.86
CA TRP A 496 -11.07 -3.87 13.27
C TRP A 496 -11.98 -5.08 13.45
N GLU A 497 -12.92 -5.30 12.54
CA GLU A 497 -13.75 -6.50 12.53
C GLU A 497 -12.92 -7.76 12.24
N PHE A 498 -11.98 -7.70 11.29
CA PHE A 498 -11.10 -8.81 10.93
C PHE A 498 -10.15 -9.18 12.07
N MET A 499 -9.68 -8.21 12.83
CA MET A 499 -8.78 -8.44 13.94
C MET A 499 -9.45 -9.14 15.14
N VAL A 500 -10.79 -9.14 15.22
CA VAL A 500 -11.53 -10.02 16.13
C VAL A 500 -11.39 -11.48 15.68
N ILE A 501 -11.50 -11.76 14.37
CA ILE A 501 -11.30 -13.10 13.79
C ILE A 501 -9.87 -13.56 14.07
N ASP A 502 -8.87 -12.73 13.73
CA ASP A 502 -7.44 -12.97 13.97
C ASP A 502 -7.17 -13.36 15.44
N ALA A 503 -7.67 -12.56 16.38
CA ALA A 503 -7.45 -12.78 17.79
C ALA A 503 -8.08 -14.08 18.32
N VAL A 504 -9.16 -14.55 17.69
CA VAL A 504 -9.74 -15.87 17.99
C VAL A 504 -8.87 -16.97 17.39
N LEU A 505 -8.48 -16.87 16.12
CA LEU A 505 -7.64 -17.86 15.43
C LEU A 505 -6.28 -18.07 16.14
N LYS A 506 -5.73 -17.03 16.76
CA LYS A 506 -4.49 -17.09 17.57
C LYS A 506 -4.68 -17.65 18.98
N ARG A 507 -5.91 -17.91 19.44
CA ARG A 507 -6.25 -18.45 20.77
C ARG A 507 -7.01 -19.77 20.65
N PRO A 508 -6.33 -20.90 20.39
CA PRO A 508 -6.97 -22.21 20.22
C PRO A 508 -7.69 -22.74 21.48
N ASP A 509 -7.44 -22.12 22.63
CA ASP A 509 -8.06 -22.42 23.92
C ASP A 509 -9.23 -21.49 24.28
N LEU A 510 -9.61 -20.53 23.43
CA LEU A 510 -10.72 -19.60 23.68
C LEU A 510 -12.07 -20.32 23.64
N ASP A 511 -12.83 -20.23 24.73
CA ASP A 511 -14.19 -20.74 24.89
C ASP A 511 -15.05 -19.78 25.70
N LEU A 512 -15.91 -19.01 25.01
CA LEU A 512 -16.85 -18.06 25.61
C LEU A 512 -18.28 -18.64 25.66
N SER A 513 -18.45 -19.94 25.44
CA SER A 513 -19.78 -20.57 25.40
C SER A 513 -20.55 -20.49 26.73
N ALA A 514 -19.85 -20.29 27.85
CA ALA A 514 -20.45 -20.16 29.18
C ALA A 514 -21.31 -18.89 29.33
N THR A 515 -20.98 -17.81 28.63
CA THR A 515 -21.77 -16.57 28.52
C THR A 515 -22.68 -16.58 27.30
N GLY A 516 -22.57 -17.59 26.44
CA GLY A 516 -23.30 -17.69 25.18
C GLY A 516 -22.55 -17.11 23.99
N GLY A 517 -21.29 -16.70 24.19
CA GLY A 517 -20.37 -16.22 23.16
C GLY A 517 -19.76 -17.34 22.31
N LEU A 518 -18.84 -16.95 21.44
CA LEU A 518 -18.18 -17.82 20.46
C LEU A 518 -17.10 -18.71 21.09
N THR A 519 -16.70 -19.74 20.35
CA THR A 519 -15.52 -20.55 20.62
C THR A 519 -14.51 -20.44 19.48
N TYR A 520 -13.26 -20.79 19.76
CA TYR A 520 -12.25 -20.97 18.71
C TYR A 520 -12.75 -21.84 17.55
N GLN A 521 -13.44 -22.94 17.86
CA GLN A 521 -13.90 -23.91 16.86
C GLN A 521 -14.97 -23.33 15.93
N ASP A 522 -15.83 -22.43 16.44
CA ASP A 522 -16.83 -21.74 15.61
C ASP A 522 -16.13 -20.93 14.51
N VAL A 523 -15.14 -20.11 14.90
CA VAL A 523 -14.41 -19.23 13.97
C VAL A 523 -13.51 -20.03 13.03
N ARG A 524 -12.75 -21.01 13.53
CA ARG A 524 -11.87 -21.83 12.67
C ARG A 524 -12.65 -22.56 11.58
N THR A 525 -13.78 -23.18 11.93
CA THR A 525 -14.60 -23.90 10.95
C THR A 525 -15.26 -22.95 9.94
N ALA A 526 -15.78 -21.81 10.37
CA ALA A 526 -16.33 -20.81 9.46
C ALA A 526 -15.28 -20.30 8.49
N TRP A 527 -14.12 -19.92 9.02
CA TRP A 527 -12.99 -19.42 8.26
C TRP A 527 -12.51 -20.42 7.20
N ASP A 528 -12.28 -21.69 7.57
CA ASP A 528 -11.83 -22.74 6.64
C ASP A 528 -12.81 -22.90 5.46
N LEU A 529 -14.12 -22.91 5.74
CA LEU A 529 -15.15 -23.01 4.70
C LEU A 529 -15.20 -21.79 3.79
N ASN A 530 -14.99 -20.61 4.35
CA ASN A 530 -15.09 -19.34 3.64
C ASN A 530 -13.87 -19.08 2.77
N ILE A 531 -12.65 -19.31 3.27
CA ILE A 531 -11.44 -19.14 2.48
C ILE A 531 -11.39 -20.13 1.32
N ASP A 532 -11.76 -21.40 1.53
CA ASP A 532 -11.87 -22.40 0.46
C ASP A 532 -12.86 -21.97 -0.63
N SER A 533 -14.03 -21.46 -0.22
CA SER A 533 -15.07 -21.02 -1.17
C SER A 533 -14.66 -19.79 -1.98
N VAL A 534 -13.98 -18.83 -1.34
CA VAL A 534 -13.50 -17.60 -1.99
C VAL A 534 -12.33 -17.89 -2.91
N GLN A 535 -11.33 -18.65 -2.46
CA GLN A 535 -10.19 -19.05 -3.29
C GLN A 535 -10.67 -19.84 -4.52
N ALA A 536 -11.61 -20.76 -4.37
CA ALA A 536 -12.21 -21.45 -5.51
C ALA A 536 -12.87 -20.48 -6.50
N ALA A 537 -13.56 -19.45 -6.02
CA ALA A 537 -14.18 -18.46 -6.87
C ALA A 537 -13.19 -17.52 -7.57
N LEU A 538 -12.05 -17.25 -6.95
CA LEU A 538 -10.98 -16.41 -7.50
C LEU A 538 -10.03 -17.14 -8.45
N GLY A 539 -10.35 -18.39 -8.83
CA GLY A 539 -9.53 -19.19 -9.76
C GLY A 539 -8.48 -20.09 -9.08
N GLY A 540 -8.52 -20.19 -7.74
CA GLY A 540 -7.65 -21.03 -6.92
C GLY A 540 -6.44 -20.30 -6.32
N LYS A 541 -5.85 -20.89 -5.28
CA LYS A 541 -4.63 -20.39 -4.63
C LYS A 541 -3.46 -20.37 -5.63
N GLY A 542 -2.71 -19.26 -5.65
CA GLY A 542 -1.67 -18.99 -6.64
C GLY A 542 -2.21 -18.72 -8.05
N GLY A 543 -3.53 -18.52 -8.19
CA GLY A 543 -4.15 -18.06 -9.43
C GLY A 543 -3.84 -16.60 -9.73
N LEU A 544 -4.27 -16.11 -10.89
CA LEU A 544 -3.94 -14.74 -11.31
C LEU A 544 -4.58 -13.65 -10.44
N ALA A 545 -5.79 -13.87 -9.92
CA ALA A 545 -6.40 -12.92 -8.99
C ALA A 545 -5.57 -12.79 -7.70
N ASP A 546 -5.05 -13.91 -7.19
CA ASP A 546 -4.18 -13.98 -6.02
C ASP A 546 -2.85 -13.26 -6.27
N ILE A 547 -2.24 -13.46 -7.44
CA ILE A 547 -0.97 -12.80 -7.80
C ILE A 547 -1.13 -11.27 -7.98
N ILE A 548 -2.20 -10.83 -8.63
CA ILE A 548 -2.40 -9.41 -8.96
C ILE A 548 -2.96 -8.62 -7.78
N LEU A 549 -3.83 -9.25 -6.98
CA LEU A 549 -4.46 -8.66 -5.80
C LEU A 549 -4.21 -9.55 -4.57
N PRO A 550 -2.95 -9.69 -4.11
CA PRO A 550 -2.64 -10.53 -2.96
C PRO A 550 -3.43 -10.10 -1.74
N GLY A 551 -3.97 -11.07 -1.00
CA GLY A 551 -4.80 -10.84 0.18
C GLY A 551 -6.27 -10.53 -0.11
N LEU A 552 -6.69 -10.40 -1.37
CA LEU A 552 -8.10 -10.21 -1.73
C LEU A 552 -8.96 -11.38 -1.23
N ASP A 553 -8.47 -12.61 -1.40
CA ASP A 553 -9.16 -13.81 -0.93
C ASP A 553 -9.38 -13.81 0.59
N THR A 554 -8.37 -13.38 1.34
CA THR A 554 -8.36 -13.24 2.79
C THR A 554 -9.38 -12.20 3.25
N VAL A 555 -9.36 -11.00 2.65
CA VAL A 555 -10.31 -9.92 2.93
C VAL A 555 -11.75 -10.35 2.63
N LEU A 556 -12.00 -10.99 1.49
CA LEU A 556 -13.32 -11.46 1.10
C LEU A 556 -13.81 -12.62 1.98
N ALA A 557 -12.92 -13.54 2.37
CA ALA A 557 -13.24 -14.63 3.30
C ALA A 557 -13.54 -14.09 4.71
N ALA A 558 -12.87 -13.03 5.13
CA ALA A 558 -13.13 -12.35 6.40
C ALA A 558 -14.55 -11.78 6.42
N PHE A 559 -14.97 -11.09 5.36
CA PHE A 559 -16.36 -10.62 5.19
C PHE A 559 -17.40 -11.75 5.27
N TYR A 560 -17.15 -12.88 4.60
CA TYR A 560 -18.05 -14.03 4.76
C TYR A 560 -18.06 -14.59 6.18
N THR A 561 -16.94 -14.52 6.89
CA THR A 561 -16.81 -15.01 8.26
C THR A 561 -17.54 -14.10 9.25
N LEU A 562 -17.55 -12.77 9.04
CA LEU A 562 -18.47 -11.86 9.73
C LEU A 562 -19.93 -12.33 9.57
N GLY A 563 -20.26 -12.79 8.37
CA GLY A 563 -21.41 -13.66 8.11
C GLY A 563 -22.76 -12.96 8.15
N ASP A 564 -22.79 -11.64 8.08
CA ASP A 564 -24.02 -10.90 7.86
C ASP A 564 -24.32 -10.78 6.36
N LYS A 565 -25.56 -10.41 6.07
CA LYS A 565 -26.06 -10.32 4.70
C LYS A 565 -25.32 -9.25 3.90
N ASP A 566 -24.97 -8.12 4.52
CA ASP A 566 -24.40 -6.97 3.84
C ASP A 566 -22.94 -7.30 3.46
N SER A 567 -22.14 -7.86 4.37
CA SER A 567 -20.79 -8.40 4.11
C SER A 567 -20.80 -9.49 3.01
N SER A 568 -21.73 -10.46 3.10
CA SER A 568 -21.84 -11.53 2.09
C SER A 568 -22.24 -11.01 0.71
N THR A 569 -23.06 -9.95 0.67
CA THR A 569 -23.49 -9.31 -0.58
C THR A 569 -22.34 -8.54 -1.23
N LEU A 570 -21.51 -7.85 -0.44
CA LEU A 570 -20.28 -7.20 -0.92
C LEU A 570 -19.39 -8.21 -1.65
N VAL A 571 -19.13 -9.38 -1.05
CA VAL A 571 -18.27 -10.41 -1.65
C VAL A 571 -18.81 -10.86 -3.01
N GLY A 572 -20.11 -11.19 -3.10
CA GLY A 572 -20.72 -11.59 -4.36
C GLY A 572 -20.66 -10.50 -5.44
N ILE A 573 -20.81 -9.23 -5.06
CA ILE A 573 -20.65 -8.10 -5.98
C ILE A 573 -19.20 -7.97 -6.44
N LEU A 574 -18.22 -7.95 -5.52
CA LEU A 574 -16.83 -7.73 -5.86
C LEU A 574 -16.28 -8.84 -6.75
N VAL A 575 -16.53 -10.11 -6.41
CA VAL A 575 -16.11 -11.25 -7.24
C VAL A 575 -16.82 -11.23 -8.60
N GLY A 576 -18.11 -10.89 -8.64
CA GLY A 576 -18.85 -10.73 -9.89
C GLY A 576 -18.28 -9.61 -10.77
N GLN A 577 -18.00 -8.43 -10.19
CA GLN A 577 -17.42 -7.30 -10.91
C GLN A 577 -16.01 -7.60 -11.40
N LEU A 578 -15.17 -8.23 -10.57
CA LEU A 578 -13.83 -8.64 -10.99
C LEU A 578 -13.91 -9.61 -12.17
N GLY A 579 -14.91 -10.50 -12.19
CA GLY A 579 -15.14 -11.49 -13.27
C GLY A 579 -15.55 -10.87 -14.59
N ASP A 580 -16.07 -9.66 -14.55
CA ASP A 580 -16.49 -8.90 -15.73
C ASP A 580 -15.39 -7.94 -16.24
N VAL A 581 -14.23 -7.85 -15.58
CA VAL A 581 -13.14 -6.96 -16.04
C VAL A 581 -12.36 -7.62 -17.18
N ASP A 582 -12.62 -7.15 -18.40
CA ASP A 582 -11.94 -7.60 -19.62
C ASP A 582 -10.40 -7.45 -19.53
N GLU A 583 -9.90 -6.51 -18.72
CA GLU A 583 -8.48 -6.24 -18.52
C GLU A 583 -7.76 -7.24 -17.60
N PHE A 584 -8.48 -8.09 -16.85
CA PHE A 584 -7.91 -9.05 -15.89
C PHE A 584 -8.30 -10.50 -16.23
N PRO A 585 -7.37 -11.31 -16.78
CA PRO A 585 -7.62 -12.69 -17.21
C PRO A 585 -7.59 -13.67 -16.03
N THR A 586 -8.51 -13.56 -15.09
CA THR A 586 -8.38 -14.16 -13.75
C THR A 586 -8.86 -15.61 -13.63
N ASN A 587 -9.39 -16.22 -14.70
CA ASN A 587 -9.96 -17.60 -14.69
C ASN A 587 -10.95 -17.85 -13.54
N MET A 588 -11.68 -16.81 -13.12
CA MET A 588 -12.56 -16.89 -11.95
C MET A 588 -13.85 -17.65 -12.24
N ASP A 589 -14.41 -18.20 -11.17
CA ASP A 589 -15.73 -18.83 -11.16
C ASP A 589 -16.59 -18.23 -10.03
N PRO A 590 -17.28 -17.11 -10.28
CA PRO A 590 -18.17 -16.52 -9.28
C PRO A 590 -19.26 -17.49 -8.77
N GLN A 591 -19.56 -18.58 -9.49
CA GLN A 591 -20.53 -19.59 -9.05
C GLN A 591 -19.99 -20.54 -7.98
N ALA A 592 -18.67 -20.57 -7.77
CA ALA A 592 -18.04 -21.34 -6.70
C ALA A 592 -18.24 -20.70 -5.31
N LEU A 593 -18.72 -19.46 -5.24
CA LEU A 593 -19.09 -18.83 -3.98
C LEU A 593 -20.28 -19.53 -3.33
N THR A 594 -20.15 -19.81 -2.02
CA THR A 594 -21.25 -20.35 -1.23
C THR A 594 -22.35 -19.29 -1.08
N PRO A 595 -23.61 -19.57 -1.49
CA PRO A 595 -24.68 -18.60 -1.35
C PRO A 595 -24.98 -18.27 0.12
N TYR A 596 -25.22 -17.00 0.42
CA TYR A 596 -25.62 -16.58 1.76
C TYR A 596 -26.90 -17.28 2.23
N ASP A 597 -26.81 -17.92 3.40
CA ASP A 597 -27.94 -18.55 4.10
C ASP A 597 -27.88 -18.22 5.59
N ALA A 598 -28.80 -17.37 6.05
CA ALA A 598 -28.89 -16.97 7.46
C ALA A 598 -29.15 -18.15 8.44
N SER A 599 -29.58 -19.31 7.93
CA SER A 599 -29.74 -20.52 8.73
C SER A 599 -28.45 -21.34 8.88
N ASN A 600 -27.45 -21.09 8.02
CA ASN A 600 -26.12 -21.70 8.09
C ASN A 600 -25.24 -20.94 9.10
N THR A 601 -25.53 -21.14 10.39
CA THR A 601 -24.81 -20.48 11.49
C THR A 601 -23.43 -21.09 11.79
N VAL A 602 -23.00 -22.07 10.99
CA VAL A 602 -21.65 -22.67 11.07
C VAL A 602 -20.68 -21.90 10.21
N GLN A 603 -21.12 -21.43 9.04
CA GLN A 603 -20.30 -20.70 8.08
C GLN A 603 -20.44 -19.18 8.22
N PHE A 604 -21.64 -18.71 8.53
CA PHE A 604 -21.96 -17.28 8.64
C PHE A 604 -22.19 -16.89 10.10
N LEU A 605 -21.21 -16.24 10.72
CA LEU A 605 -21.18 -15.99 12.17
C LEU A 605 -21.79 -14.63 12.58
N SER A 606 -22.75 -14.09 11.83
CA SER A 606 -23.34 -12.75 12.09
C SER A 606 -23.87 -12.54 13.50
N ARG A 607 -24.33 -13.60 14.16
CA ARG A 607 -24.79 -13.52 15.57
C ARG A 607 -23.68 -13.16 16.55
N PHE A 608 -22.43 -13.46 16.21
CA PHE A 608 -21.25 -13.20 17.02
C PHE A 608 -20.42 -12.05 16.46
N LEU A 609 -20.06 -12.10 15.18
CA LEU A 609 -19.04 -11.24 14.60
C LEU A 609 -19.58 -10.02 13.85
N GLY A 610 -20.79 -10.11 13.29
CA GLY A 610 -21.35 -8.98 12.54
C GLY A 610 -21.58 -7.73 13.40
N LEU A 611 -21.84 -6.58 12.78
CA LEU A 611 -22.07 -5.28 13.43
C LEU A 611 -22.96 -5.33 14.70
N GLY A 612 -24.04 -6.10 14.63
CA GLY A 612 -25.01 -6.26 15.71
C GLY A 612 -24.85 -7.54 16.54
N GLY A 613 -23.80 -8.32 16.29
CA GLY A 613 -23.44 -9.52 17.04
C GLY A 613 -22.88 -9.20 18.41
N ASP A 614 -22.75 -10.25 19.23
CA ASP A 614 -22.28 -10.22 20.62
C ASP A 614 -21.32 -11.41 20.77
N ALA A 615 -20.03 -11.17 20.49
CA ALA A 615 -19.03 -12.22 20.34
C ALA A 615 -18.71 -12.94 21.66
N ASP A 616 -18.69 -12.22 22.78
CA ASP A 616 -18.43 -12.77 24.11
C ASP A 616 -19.70 -13.13 24.90
N GLY A 617 -20.89 -12.79 24.41
CA GLY A 617 -22.18 -13.13 25.00
C GLY A 617 -22.52 -12.30 26.23
N ASP A 618 -21.94 -11.11 26.35
CA ASP A 618 -22.03 -10.28 27.55
C ASP A 618 -23.24 -9.33 27.55
N GLY A 619 -23.96 -9.28 26.43
CA GLY A 619 -25.14 -8.46 26.17
C GLY A 619 -24.86 -7.14 25.45
N TRP A 620 -23.60 -6.79 25.20
CA TRP A 620 -23.19 -5.65 24.38
C TRP A 620 -22.92 -6.08 22.95
N ARG A 621 -23.27 -5.22 22.00
CA ARG A 621 -23.01 -5.49 20.58
C ARG A 621 -21.63 -4.99 20.19
N ASN A 622 -20.98 -5.65 19.24
CA ASN A 622 -19.68 -5.26 18.70
C ASN A 622 -19.60 -3.77 18.34
N VAL A 623 -20.65 -3.20 17.70
CA VAL A 623 -20.70 -1.75 17.39
C VAL A 623 -20.68 -0.85 18.64
N GLN A 624 -21.27 -1.26 19.74
CA GLN A 624 -21.29 -0.47 20.99
C GLN A 624 -19.94 -0.52 21.69
N GLU A 625 -19.27 -1.66 21.61
CA GLU A 625 -17.90 -1.81 22.09
C GLU A 625 -16.92 -1.02 21.25
N TYR A 626 -17.04 -1.08 19.92
CA TYR A 626 -16.28 -0.24 19.01
C TYR A 626 -16.46 1.23 19.37
N GLN A 627 -17.71 1.68 19.51
CA GLN A 627 -18.05 3.05 19.85
C GLN A 627 -17.39 3.55 21.14
N TYR A 628 -17.23 2.67 22.12
CA TYR A 628 -16.60 3.02 23.38
C TYR A 628 -15.08 2.89 23.34
N PHE A 629 -14.53 1.81 22.81
CA PHE A 629 -13.11 1.46 22.91
C PHE A 629 -12.25 1.98 21.76
N PHE A 630 -12.81 2.55 20.68
CA PHE A 630 -12.02 3.00 19.52
C PHE A 630 -10.87 3.95 19.89
N ARG A 631 -11.08 4.82 20.88
CA ARG A 631 -10.06 5.79 21.32
C ARG A 631 -8.92 5.15 22.11
N ASP A 632 -9.14 3.96 22.65
CA ASP A 632 -8.12 3.18 23.36
C ASP A 632 -7.28 2.31 22.41
N GLY A 633 -7.66 2.27 21.13
CA GLY A 633 -6.97 1.54 20.08
C GLY A 633 -7.56 0.16 19.80
N LEU A 634 -7.09 -0.44 18.71
CA LEU A 634 -7.57 -1.71 18.18
C LEU A 634 -7.51 -2.84 19.22
N GLU A 635 -6.40 -2.95 19.95
CA GLU A 635 -6.21 -3.99 20.97
C GLU A 635 -7.26 -3.90 22.08
N ALA A 636 -7.62 -2.69 22.52
CA ALA A 636 -8.62 -2.49 23.55
C ALA A 636 -10.03 -2.89 23.08
N TYR A 637 -10.37 -2.60 21.83
CA TYR A 637 -11.62 -3.05 21.22
C TYR A 637 -11.68 -4.57 21.12
N VAL A 638 -10.66 -5.21 20.55
CA VAL A 638 -10.61 -6.67 20.41
C VAL A 638 -10.71 -7.37 21.76
N ASN A 639 -10.06 -6.82 22.80
CA ASN A 639 -10.16 -7.34 24.15
C ASN A 639 -11.57 -7.19 24.74
N ALA A 640 -12.26 -6.08 24.48
CA ALA A 640 -13.65 -5.90 24.91
C ALA A 640 -14.58 -6.94 24.27
N VAL A 641 -14.55 -7.04 22.94
CA VAL A 641 -15.36 -7.97 22.14
C VAL A 641 -15.17 -9.44 22.53
N LEU A 642 -14.05 -9.79 23.18
CA LEU A 642 -13.67 -11.17 23.49
C LEU A 642 -13.44 -11.41 25.00
N ASP A 643 -13.85 -10.49 25.88
CA ASP A 643 -13.83 -10.67 27.34
C ASP A 643 -15.12 -10.13 28.00
N PRO A 644 -16.01 -11.01 28.50
CA PRO A 644 -17.31 -10.63 29.05
C PRO A 644 -17.25 -9.80 30.35
N ASN A 645 -16.05 -9.54 30.86
CA ASN A 645 -15.81 -8.65 32.00
C ASN A 645 -15.47 -7.21 31.59
N ILE A 646 -15.17 -6.94 30.32
CA ILE A 646 -14.79 -5.63 29.81
C ILE A 646 -16.01 -5.04 29.10
N LYS A 647 -16.75 -4.17 29.79
CA LYS A 647 -18.02 -3.63 29.28
C LYS A 647 -17.93 -2.14 28.96
N PRO A 648 -18.61 -1.67 27.89
CA PRO A 648 -18.82 -0.24 27.66
C PRO A 648 -19.55 0.45 28.82
N ASN A 649 -19.30 1.75 28.98
CA ASN A 649 -20.07 2.64 29.84
C ASN A 649 -20.51 3.87 29.03
N ASN A 650 -21.78 4.29 29.13
CA ASN A 650 -22.25 5.49 28.41
C ASN A 650 -21.71 6.81 29.01
N GLY A 651 -21.00 6.75 30.14
CA GLY A 651 -20.43 7.89 30.83
C GLY A 651 -21.36 8.54 31.87
N GLU A 652 -22.62 8.09 31.98
CA GLU A 652 -23.57 8.60 32.97
C GLU A 652 -23.11 8.24 34.39
N GLY A 653 -23.04 9.21 35.30
CA GLY A 653 -22.61 8.87 36.65
C GLY A 653 -22.20 10.02 37.56
N LYS A 654 -21.62 9.62 38.68
CA LYS A 654 -21.06 10.51 39.71
C LYS A 654 -19.56 10.24 39.82
N TYR A 655 -18.77 11.29 39.69
CA TYR A 655 -17.32 11.24 39.62
C TYR A 655 -16.70 12.21 40.63
N ASN A 656 -15.42 12.03 40.92
CA ASN A 656 -14.60 12.97 41.67
C ASN A 656 -13.87 13.93 40.73
N ILE A 657 -13.43 15.05 41.28
CA ILE A 657 -12.50 15.94 40.57
C ILE A 657 -11.23 15.15 40.21
N GLY A 658 -10.79 15.27 38.95
CA GLY A 658 -9.62 14.59 38.42
C GLY A 658 -9.89 13.21 37.80
N ASP A 659 -11.10 12.66 37.96
CA ASP A 659 -11.46 11.39 37.32
C ASP A 659 -11.47 11.54 35.78
N PHE A 660 -11.11 10.47 35.08
CA PHE A 660 -11.33 10.31 33.65
C PHE A 660 -12.79 9.87 33.40
N VAL A 661 -13.44 10.42 32.39
CA VAL A 661 -14.70 9.89 31.87
C VAL A 661 -14.72 9.90 30.35
N ARG A 662 -15.21 8.80 29.77
CA ARG A 662 -15.61 8.72 28.37
C ARG A 662 -17.13 8.74 28.27
N ILE A 663 -17.65 9.60 27.41
CA ILE A 663 -19.07 9.67 27.04
C ILE A 663 -19.18 9.17 25.61
N ALA A 664 -19.83 8.03 25.40
CA ALA A 664 -19.96 7.43 24.08
C ALA A 664 -21.41 7.42 23.60
N LEU A 665 -21.59 7.68 22.31
CA LEU A 665 -22.82 7.47 21.57
C LEU A 665 -23.02 5.96 21.39
N MET A 666 -24.03 5.38 22.05
CA MET A 666 -24.34 3.93 21.93
C MET A 666 -25.39 3.60 20.86
N ASP A 667 -25.92 4.62 20.18
CA ASP A 667 -26.77 4.46 18.99
C ASP A 667 -25.90 4.23 17.76
N ARG A 668 -26.37 3.42 16.79
CA ARG A 668 -25.71 3.32 15.48
C ARG A 668 -25.95 4.60 14.66
N PRO A 669 -24.91 5.35 14.26
CA PRO A 669 -25.03 6.46 13.33
C PRO A 669 -25.00 5.96 11.87
N TYR A 670 -25.37 6.84 10.93
CA TYR A 670 -24.98 6.69 9.53
C TYR A 670 -23.44 6.68 9.42
N PHE A 671 -22.84 5.83 8.58
CA PHE A 671 -21.38 5.65 8.54
C PHE A 671 -20.62 6.93 8.14
N LYS A 672 -21.22 7.82 7.33
CA LYS A 672 -20.66 9.17 7.03
C LYS A 672 -21.23 10.28 7.93
N SER A 673 -21.71 9.94 9.12
CA SER A 673 -22.22 10.94 10.06
C SER A 673 -21.12 11.88 10.51
N THR A 674 -21.44 13.16 10.63
CA THR A 674 -20.68 14.10 11.47
C THR A 674 -21.23 14.07 12.89
N PHE A 675 -20.41 14.45 13.86
CA PHE A 675 -20.81 14.49 15.27
C PHE A 675 -20.57 15.87 15.86
N GLN A 676 -21.41 16.26 16.82
CA GLN A 676 -21.18 17.45 17.63
C GLN A 676 -21.70 17.18 19.04
N TRP A 677 -20.79 17.19 20.01
CA TRP A 677 -21.13 17.12 21.43
C TRP A 677 -21.53 18.49 21.99
N TYR A 678 -22.46 18.49 22.93
CA TYR A 678 -22.93 19.67 23.65
C TYR A 678 -22.86 19.42 25.15
N HIS A 679 -22.47 20.44 25.91
CA HIS A 679 -22.58 20.49 27.36
C HIS A 679 -23.60 21.56 27.75
N ASN A 680 -24.67 21.16 28.43
CA ASN A 680 -25.78 22.04 28.82
C ASN A 680 -26.36 22.87 27.64
N GLY A 681 -26.39 22.26 26.44
CA GLY A 681 -26.88 22.90 25.21
C GLY A 681 -25.87 23.81 24.50
N VAL A 682 -24.64 23.91 24.99
CA VAL A 682 -23.55 24.66 24.36
C VAL A 682 -22.61 23.69 23.65
N PRO A 683 -22.26 23.92 22.36
CA PRO A 683 -21.37 23.03 21.62
C PRO A 683 -19.98 22.98 22.27
N ILE A 684 -19.41 21.78 22.31
CA ILE A 684 -18.08 21.49 22.83
C ILE A 684 -17.11 21.47 21.65
N GLU A 685 -15.94 22.06 21.83
CA GLU A 685 -14.80 21.88 20.92
C GLU A 685 -13.72 21.07 21.64
N SER A 686 -13.01 20.22 20.89
CA SER A 686 -11.80 19.58 21.40
C SER A 686 -10.79 20.66 21.77
N ASN A 687 -10.19 20.58 22.95
CA ASN A 687 -9.28 21.63 23.41
C ASN A 687 -7.82 21.32 23.05
N LYS A 688 -7.04 22.39 22.84
CA LYS A 688 -5.61 22.29 22.48
C LYS A 688 -4.75 21.71 23.60
N ASP A 689 -5.22 21.80 24.83
CA ASP A 689 -4.52 21.33 26.03
C ASP A 689 -4.73 19.82 26.29
N GLY A 690 -5.54 19.13 25.47
CA GLY A 690 -5.77 17.68 25.55
C GLY A 690 -6.65 17.20 26.72
N ARG A 691 -7.34 18.11 27.41
CA ARG A 691 -8.29 17.76 28.50
C ARG A 691 -9.62 17.22 27.98
N ILE A 692 -10.10 17.76 26.87
CA ILE A 692 -11.36 17.35 26.22
C ILE A 692 -11.04 17.00 24.77
N ILE A 693 -11.33 15.76 24.37
CA ILE A 693 -10.95 15.22 23.06
C ILE A 693 -12.14 14.44 22.47
N GLY A 694 -12.35 14.54 21.15
CA GLY A 694 -13.36 13.76 20.44
C GLY A 694 -14.74 14.43 20.37
N ALA A 695 -14.80 15.75 20.49
CA ALA A 695 -16.06 16.51 20.42
C ALA A 695 -16.80 16.41 19.06
N ASP A 696 -16.09 15.94 18.04
CA ASP A 696 -16.51 15.70 16.66
C ASP A 696 -16.55 14.20 16.29
N THR A 697 -16.45 13.31 17.29
CA THR A 697 -16.51 11.85 17.10
C THR A 697 -17.64 11.24 17.93
N PHE A 698 -17.87 9.93 17.76
CA PHE A 698 -18.88 9.21 18.54
C PHE A 698 -18.50 8.99 20.03
N ALA A 699 -17.28 9.35 20.46
CA ALA A 699 -16.89 9.32 21.88
C ALA A 699 -16.13 10.58 22.31
N LEU A 700 -16.53 11.16 23.45
CA LEU A 700 -15.93 12.33 24.08
C LEU A 700 -15.15 11.89 25.33
N ASP A 701 -13.86 12.17 25.35
CA ASP A 701 -13.00 11.96 26.52
C ASP A 701 -12.81 13.25 27.30
N ILE A 702 -13.02 13.19 28.61
CA ILE A 702 -12.64 14.22 29.56
C ILE A 702 -11.59 13.63 30.49
N THR A 703 -10.33 13.99 30.28
CA THR A 703 -9.18 13.30 30.91
C THR A 703 -8.95 13.67 32.37
N SER A 704 -9.49 14.81 32.79
CA SER A 704 -9.48 15.26 34.18
C SER A 704 -10.71 16.12 34.45
N LEU A 705 -11.74 15.52 35.05
CA LEU A 705 -12.99 16.20 35.37
C LEU A 705 -12.81 17.35 36.36
N GLN A 706 -13.52 18.45 36.11
CA GLN A 706 -13.65 19.62 36.95
C GLN A 706 -15.10 19.80 37.41
N PRO A 707 -15.37 20.54 38.50
CA PRO A 707 -16.73 20.79 38.96
C PRO A 707 -17.66 21.33 37.87
N GLU A 708 -17.15 22.22 37.02
CA GLU A 708 -17.86 22.81 35.89
C GLU A 708 -18.24 21.81 34.78
N ASP A 709 -17.61 20.64 34.70
CA ASP A 709 -17.98 19.61 33.74
C ASP A 709 -19.29 18.90 34.17
N SER A 710 -19.79 19.13 35.39
CA SER A 710 -21.11 18.63 35.80
C SER A 710 -22.22 19.18 34.89
N GLY A 711 -23.09 18.32 34.39
CA GLY A 711 -24.16 18.76 33.52
C GLY A 711 -24.72 17.67 32.62
N SER A 712 -25.49 18.12 31.64
CA SER A 712 -26.12 17.30 30.61
C SER A 712 -25.28 17.32 29.34
N TYR A 713 -24.91 16.14 28.85
CA TYR A 713 -24.21 15.95 27.59
C TYR A 713 -25.14 15.37 26.53
N THR A 714 -25.12 15.93 25.32
CA THR A 714 -25.88 15.41 24.18
C THR A 714 -25.00 15.41 22.93
N CYS A 715 -25.22 14.47 22.01
CA CYS A 715 -24.52 14.42 20.73
C CYS A 715 -25.52 14.50 19.59
N THR A 716 -25.31 15.38 18.62
CA THR A 716 -26.04 15.34 17.34
C THR A 716 -25.31 14.46 16.34
N TYR A 717 -26.05 13.65 15.59
CA TYR A 717 -25.53 12.72 14.58
C TYR A 717 -26.60 12.46 13.51
N LEU A 718 -26.24 11.84 12.37
CA LEU A 718 -27.17 11.44 11.32
C LEU A 718 -27.68 10.02 11.57
N SER A 719 -29.01 9.83 11.55
CA SER A 719 -29.64 8.51 11.66
C SER A 719 -29.22 7.59 10.50
N PRO A 720 -29.00 6.29 10.71
CA PRO A 720 -28.62 5.34 9.65
C PRO A 720 -29.79 4.98 8.72
N ILE A 721 -30.98 5.54 8.93
CA ILE A 721 -32.19 5.22 8.16
C ILE A 721 -32.67 6.49 7.47
N LYS A 722 -32.77 6.42 6.14
CA LYS A 722 -33.33 7.50 5.31
C LYS A 722 -34.80 7.71 5.63
N THR A 723 -35.20 8.96 5.80
CA THR A 723 -36.61 9.39 5.84
C THR A 723 -36.79 10.48 4.79
N GLY A 724 -37.67 10.25 3.81
CA GLY A 724 -37.90 11.21 2.72
C GLY A 724 -36.68 11.44 1.82
N GLY A 725 -35.78 10.46 1.68
CA GLY A 725 -34.56 10.56 0.84
C GLY A 725 -33.36 11.22 1.53
N THR A 726 -33.49 11.61 2.79
CA THR A 726 -32.40 12.23 3.58
C THR A 726 -32.14 11.44 4.86
N TYR A 727 -30.90 11.48 5.36
CA TYR A 727 -30.56 10.99 6.70
C TYR A 727 -30.90 12.07 7.72
N PRO A 728 -31.95 11.89 8.56
CA PRO A 728 -32.34 12.92 9.50
C PRO A 728 -31.31 13.04 10.63
N GLU A 729 -31.04 14.28 11.05
CA GLU A 729 -30.29 14.55 12.28
C GLU A 729 -31.07 14.02 13.50
N LYS A 730 -30.35 13.38 14.42
CA LYS A 730 -30.82 12.89 15.71
C LYS A 730 -29.95 13.45 16.83
N THR A 731 -30.53 13.51 18.03
CA THR A 731 -29.80 13.88 19.24
C THR A 731 -29.82 12.70 20.20
N TYR A 732 -28.63 12.23 20.60
CA TYR A 732 -28.43 11.25 21.66
C TYR A 732 -28.26 11.92 23.01
N GLY A 733 -28.72 11.27 24.09
CA GLY A 733 -28.73 11.79 25.44
C GLY A 733 -30.09 12.39 25.87
N PRO A 734 -30.15 13.15 26.98
CA PRO A 734 -29.01 13.65 27.75
C PRO A 734 -28.32 12.58 28.61
N ILE A 735 -27.00 12.57 28.59
CA ILE A 735 -26.14 11.83 29.54
C ILE A 735 -25.77 12.77 30.67
N VAL A 736 -26.07 12.38 31.91
CA VAL A 736 -25.89 13.27 33.07
C VAL A 736 -24.65 12.89 33.87
N ILE A 737 -23.74 13.85 34.02
CA ILE A 737 -22.51 13.72 34.82
C ILE A 737 -22.57 14.66 36.02
N SER A 738 -22.18 14.16 37.18
CA SER A 738 -22.03 14.95 38.41
C SER A 738 -20.64 14.77 38.99
N VAL A 739 -19.87 15.86 39.03
CA VAL A 739 -18.52 15.90 39.60
C VAL A 739 -18.58 16.44 41.02
N ARG A 740 -17.94 15.76 41.96
CA ARG A 740 -17.92 16.13 43.38
C ARG A 740 -16.50 16.37 43.86
N ASP A 741 -16.38 17.38 44.71
CA ASP A 741 -15.18 17.58 45.51
C ASP A 741 -15.25 16.68 46.76
N THR A 742 -14.44 15.64 46.81
CA THR A 742 -14.29 14.78 47.99
C THR A 742 -13.18 15.23 48.95
N SER A 743 -12.55 16.39 48.72
CA SER A 743 -11.53 16.96 49.63
C SER A 743 -12.08 17.45 50.99
N GLY A 744 -13.35 17.19 51.30
CA GLY A 744 -14.01 17.61 52.52
C GLY A 744 -14.90 16.55 53.18
N MET A 745 -14.41 15.33 53.43
CA MET A 745 -14.94 14.54 54.55
C MET A 745 -14.09 14.82 55.81
N PRO A 746 -14.67 15.37 56.90
CA PRO A 746 -13.98 15.38 58.18
C PRO A 746 -13.70 13.93 58.58
N ALA A 747 -12.48 13.64 59.02
CA ALA A 747 -12.19 12.47 59.84
C ALA A 747 -13.03 12.57 61.14
N GLY A 748 -14.27 12.10 61.09
CA GLY A 748 -15.28 12.30 62.12
C GLY A 748 -16.41 11.28 62.00
N GLY A 749 -16.05 10.02 61.73
CA GLY A 749 -16.98 8.89 61.59
C GLY A 749 -16.52 7.64 62.33
N VAL A 750 -15.61 7.77 63.30
CA VAL A 750 -15.35 6.75 64.32
C VAL A 750 -15.35 7.48 65.65
N VAL A 751 -16.51 7.49 66.32
CA VAL A 751 -16.78 7.61 67.77
C VAL A 751 -18.19 8.22 67.93
N THR A 752 -19.22 7.40 67.70
CA THR A 752 -20.49 7.48 68.43
C THR A 752 -21.03 6.07 68.65
N LEU A 753 -20.23 5.23 69.29
CA LEU A 753 -20.73 4.11 70.08
C LEU A 753 -19.69 3.71 71.12
N SER A 754 -19.50 4.57 72.12
CA SER A 754 -19.08 4.22 73.50
C SER A 754 -18.78 5.50 74.27
N LEU A 755 -19.78 6.03 74.97
CA LEU A 755 -19.66 6.50 76.35
C LEU A 755 -21.02 7.03 76.79
N LEU A 756 -21.80 6.14 77.38
CA LEU A 756 -22.68 6.53 78.47
C LEU A 756 -22.29 5.68 79.67
N VAL A 757 -22.13 6.38 80.80
CA VAL A 757 -21.80 5.92 82.14
C VAL A 757 -20.30 5.82 82.44
N LEU A 758 -19.76 6.91 82.99
CA LEU A 758 -19.30 6.87 84.37
C LEU A 758 -19.59 8.22 85.03
N GLY A 759 -20.80 8.30 85.56
CA GLY A 759 -21.13 9.24 86.62
C GLY A 759 -20.67 8.66 87.95
N LEU A 760 -19.85 9.46 88.63
CA LEU A 760 -19.70 9.57 90.08
C LEU A 760 -18.73 8.62 90.78
N GLY A 761 -17.72 9.25 91.39
CA GLY A 761 -17.60 9.14 92.84
C GLY A 761 -16.36 8.41 93.35
N MET A 762 -15.30 9.19 93.55
CA MET A 762 -14.31 9.09 94.63
C MET A 762 -14.00 7.72 95.25
N GLY A 763 -12.72 7.35 95.12
CA GLY A 763 -11.89 7.14 96.30
C GLY A 763 -11.96 5.77 96.96
N GLY A 764 -10.90 4.99 96.73
CA GLY A 764 -10.30 4.22 97.81
C GLY A 764 -10.17 2.72 97.61
N VAL A 765 -8.92 2.32 97.41
CA VAL A 765 -8.27 1.21 98.12
C VAL A 765 -8.64 -0.23 97.70
N ARG A 766 -7.64 -0.86 97.07
CA ARG A 766 -7.15 -2.25 97.27
C ARG A 766 -8.04 -3.45 96.87
N VAL A 767 -7.34 -4.37 96.17
CA VAL A 767 -7.14 -5.79 96.54
C VAL A 767 -8.15 -6.84 96.05
N PHE A 768 -7.62 -7.65 95.12
CA PHE A 768 -7.61 -9.12 95.04
C PHE A 768 -8.62 -9.91 94.19
N ARG A 769 -7.96 -10.81 93.43
CA ARG A 769 -8.20 -12.24 93.20
C ARG A 769 -9.45 -12.72 92.46
N LYS A 770 -9.12 -13.43 91.38
CA LYS A 770 -9.51 -14.83 91.06
C LYS A 770 -10.96 -15.21 91.38
N LYS A 771 -11.70 -15.62 90.37
CA LYS A 771 -11.56 -16.95 89.75
C LYS A 771 -12.04 -16.91 88.32
#